data_AF-A0A955D6J1-F1
#
_entry.id   AF-A0A955D6J1-F1
#
_cell.length_a   1.000
_cell.length_b   1.000
_cell.length_c   1.000
_cell.angle_alpha   90.00
_cell.angle_beta   90.00
_cell.angle_gamma   90.00
#
_symmetry.space_group_name_H-M   'P 1'
#
loop_
_entity.id
_entity.type
_entity.pdbx_description
1 polymer ?
#
loop_
_entity_poly.entity_id
_entity_poly.type
_entity_poly.pdbx_seq_one_letter_code
_entity_poly.pdbx_strand_id
1 'polypeptide(L)'
;MSIRRIAAAGGAVLAVGTMVVPTLADAPIALELIGRHETGVFDEGASEIVAYDAGSQRLFVINAFAATVDVLDLADPSRPTLIFTIDVSPYGAVANSVAAQGGLIAVAVQADPKTDPGSVAFFDCDGTFLKSVAVGAQPDMIAFTPDGTKVLTANEAEPNDDYTVDPEGSVSIVDVSDGIDNVGPQSVFTADFGAFNGADLGPYVRIFGPNATAAQDIEPEYIAVSPDSSTAWVTLQENNAVAVVDLASATVTQIVGLPWIDHVGRDASLETYEFTNLPLLGTTAAGQDIQLGGFSGLFFDGVDAQTGRYRFLTHPDRGPNAEPVDVDNDGILERPFPLPDFQLEVDSFEFDPATGELTITNRLGLTRADGTPITGRPNLQGQSQGLAHTDEEPIDLFGNPLDNDPFGGDIEGIVRTPDGTLWLCDEYRPALYHFDADGVLIERFVPEGSNGFGVEVGTEAFPAVWAQRRSNRGFEAIAYQEGTIYAFIQSPLDNPDLPNDNSSKTSLNNRILAFDIATSSTVGEYLYRIEGGGSDKVGDAVSLRPGEFLVIERDSAFGPTAKKKIFHIDLRHATNLLDLDQAIVGPGGTLEGMSAEQLADAGIVPVSKEVYVDLAAIGFSSVDKAEGLALLHGGLLAVVNDNDFQLEGTFDPDTGLLTPNPSPQPALFGLITLGGNGIDASDQDSSINIRSWPVLGMRQPDAIASFQAGGETYLITANEGDARDYDGFAEEERVKDLDLDPVYFPMAAQLKANANLGRLTVTTATGDENGDGLFESLHPFGGRSVTIWTTDGSIVWDSKELFEQTTAAAFPANFNASNDNNAFDNRSDNKGPEPEGVAVGTIGDRTYAFVGLERIGGIVTLDITDPAAPVFVQYINPRDFGADPESGGAGDLGPEGIVFIPASDSPSKDPLLVVGNEVSGSTAVYRIGPAPAFGDLNGDGVVDGADLGLLLSAWGPCPRGGACAADLDGDRDVDRADLGLLLAAWT
;
A
#
# COMPACT_ATOMS: atom_id res chain seq x y z
N MET A 1 29.56 -53.74 -17.14
CA MET A 1 30.56 -53.39 -16.11
C MET A 1 30.74 -51.88 -16.14
N SER A 2 29.94 -51.14 -15.39
CA SER A 2 30.33 -49.92 -14.66
C SER A 2 29.11 -49.47 -13.85
N ILE A 3 29.38 -49.03 -12.63
CA ILE A 3 28.48 -48.96 -11.48
C ILE A 3 28.09 -47.50 -11.20
N ARG A 4 26.82 -47.33 -10.81
CA ARG A 4 26.15 -46.26 -10.07
C ARG A 4 27.00 -45.12 -9.46
N ARG A 5 26.49 -43.90 -9.57
CA ARG A 5 26.46 -42.92 -8.46
C ARG A 5 25.07 -42.32 -8.33
N ILE A 6 24.59 -42.33 -7.09
CA ILE A 6 23.37 -41.73 -6.56
C ILE A 6 23.70 -40.25 -6.30
N ALA A 7 22.85 -39.33 -6.75
CA ALA A 7 22.85 -37.94 -6.27
C ALA A 7 21.73 -37.81 -5.24
N ALA A 8 22.11 -37.35 -4.05
CA ALA A 8 21.25 -37.14 -2.90
C ALA A 8 20.46 -35.83 -3.04
N ALA A 9 19.29 -35.80 -2.41
CA ALA A 9 18.45 -34.64 -2.21
C ALA A 9 19.26 -33.48 -1.62
N GLY A 10 19.24 -32.33 -2.31
CA GLY A 10 19.54 -31.03 -1.72
C GLY A 10 18.22 -30.35 -1.43
N GLY A 11 17.97 -30.03 -0.16
CA GLY A 11 16.91 -29.11 0.22
C GLY A 11 17.21 -27.74 -0.40
N ALA A 12 16.24 -27.19 -1.12
CA ALA A 12 16.29 -25.81 -1.57
C ALA A 12 16.10 -24.92 -0.33
N VAL A 13 17.16 -24.19 0.04
CA VAL A 13 17.05 -23.04 0.92
C VAL A 13 16.38 -21.95 0.10
N LEU A 14 15.26 -21.41 0.60
CA LEU A 14 14.62 -20.21 0.07
C LEU A 14 15.70 -19.15 -0.17
N ALA A 15 15.79 -18.63 -1.39
CA ALA A 15 16.42 -17.34 -1.62
C ALA A 15 15.38 -16.28 -1.21
N VAL A 16 15.21 -16.08 0.11
CA VAL A 16 14.76 -14.79 0.61
C VAL A 16 15.81 -13.81 0.09
N GLY A 17 15.40 -12.75 -0.60
CA GLY A 17 16.29 -11.64 -0.89
C GLY A 17 16.78 -11.10 0.45
N THR A 18 17.93 -11.59 0.92
CA THR A 18 18.57 -11.03 2.10
C THR A 18 18.86 -9.59 1.75
N MET A 19 18.10 -8.68 2.36
CA MET A 19 18.53 -7.31 2.52
C MET A 19 19.91 -7.40 3.15
N VAL A 20 20.95 -7.20 2.34
CA VAL A 20 22.29 -7.02 2.88
C VAL A 20 22.20 -5.66 3.54
N VAL A 21 21.93 -5.63 4.85
CA VAL A 21 22.21 -4.46 5.66
C VAL A 21 23.68 -4.17 5.38
N PRO A 22 24.03 -3.05 4.72
CA PRO A 22 25.42 -2.76 4.49
C PRO A 22 26.07 -2.73 5.87
N THR A 23 27.06 -3.61 6.07
CA THR A 23 27.95 -3.46 7.22
C THR A 23 28.50 -2.04 7.18
N LEU A 24 28.66 -1.38 8.34
CA LEU A 24 29.24 -0.03 8.49
C LEU A 24 30.47 0.24 7.58
N ALA A 25 31.18 -0.81 7.16
CA ALA A 25 32.28 -0.80 6.19
C ALA A 25 32.00 -0.16 4.81
N ASP A 26 30.74 -0.06 4.34
CA ASP A 26 30.39 0.54 3.04
C ASP A 26 29.58 1.85 3.13
N ALA A 27 29.27 2.34 4.34
CA ALA A 27 28.50 3.56 4.53
C ALA A 27 29.35 4.81 4.21
N PRO A 28 28.83 5.79 3.43
CA PRO A 28 29.58 7.00 3.08
C PRO A 28 29.80 7.94 4.28
N ILE A 29 28.97 7.85 5.31
CA ILE A 29 29.03 8.63 6.55
C ILE A 29 28.72 7.75 7.76
N ALA A 30 29.13 8.17 8.95
CA ALA A 30 28.70 7.61 10.23
C ALA A 30 28.32 8.70 11.23
N LEU A 31 27.40 8.37 12.13
CA LEU A 31 27.02 9.20 13.27
C LEU A 31 27.80 8.77 14.50
N GLU A 32 28.52 9.69 15.11
CA GLU A 32 29.30 9.46 16.32
C GLU A 32 28.78 10.36 17.44
N LEU A 33 28.28 9.77 18.53
CA LEU A 33 27.88 10.52 19.71
C LEU A 33 29.11 11.17 20.34
N ILE A 34 29.17 12.50 20.33
CA ILE A 34 30.33 13.26 20.86
C ILE A 34 30.02 14.00 22.16
N GLY A 35 28.76 14.32 22.43
CA GLY A 35 28.35 15.08 23.59
C GLY A 35 26.87 14.87 23.94
N ARG A 36 26.53 15.08 25.21
CA ARG A 36 25.15 15.01 25.71
C ARG A 36 24.96 15.99 26.87
N HIS A 37 23.79 16.62 26.91
CA HIS A 37 23.26 17.30 28.09
C HIS A 37 22.07 16.52 28.65
N GLU A 38 21.94 16.41 29.97
CA GLU A 38 20.87 15.67 30.64
C GLU A 38 20.23 16.59 31.68
N THR A 39 18.90 16.74 31.65
CA THR A 39 18.14 17.53 32.63
C THR A 39 17.90 16.75 33.93
N GLY A 40 17.88 15.41 33.84
CA GLY A 40 17.56 14.51 34.94
C GLY A 40 16.06 14.40 35.23
N VAL A 41 15.22 14.87 34.31
CA VAL A 41 13.76 14.73 34.33
C VAL A 41 13.40 13.65 33.30
N PHE A 42 12.55 12.71 33.69
CA PHE A 42 12.16 11.56 32.87
C PHE A 42 10.66 11.64 32.57
N ASP A 43 10.27 11.47 31.31
CA ASP A 43 8.88 11.32 30.85
C ASP A 43 7.96 12.50 31.22
N GLU A 44 8.46 13.72 31.03
CA GLU A 44 7.71 14.94 31.33
C GLU A 44 7.90 16.03 30.23
N GLY A 45 8.41 15.75 29.04
CA GLY A 45 8.63 16.83 28.05
C GLY A 45 9.89 17.67 28.30
N ALA A 46 10.94 17.08 28.86
CA ALA A 46 12.14 17.80 29.34
C ALA A 46 13.35 17.72 28.38
N SER A 47 13.13 17.71 27.06
CA SER A 47 14.09 17.99 25.98
C SER A 47 13.45 17.64 24.63
N GLU A 48 12.34 18.30 24.30
CA GLU A 48 11.46 17.95 23.18
C GLU A 48 11.98 18.55 21.86
N ILE A 49 11.75 19.86 21.66
CA ILE A 49 12.21 20.60 20.47
C ILE A 49 13.57 21.28 20.72
N VAL A 50 14.46 21.20 19.72
CA VAL A 50 15.78 21.83 19.75
C VAL A 50 15.95 22.81 18.58
N ALA A 51 16.60 23.95 18.82
CA ALA A 51 17.00 24.91 17.79
C ALA A 51 18.42 25.42 18.01
N TYR A 52 19.12 25.79 16.93
CA TYR A 52 20.51 26.24 16.97
C TYR A 52 20.67 27.61 16.29
N ASP A 53 21.38 28.53 16.96
CA ASP A 53 21.85 29.77 16.33
C ASP A 53 23.36 29.72 16.07
N ALA A 54 23.74 29.78 14.79
CA ALA A 54 25.13 29.69 14.35
C ALA A 54 26.02 30.87 14.80
N GLY A 55 25.43 32.05 14.97
CA GLY A 55 26.17 33.27 15.32
C GLY A 55 26.62 33.27 16.79
N SER A 56 25.74 32.82 17.68
CA SER A 56 25.97 32.70 19.11
C SER A 56 26.54 31.35 19.54
N GLN A 57 26.43 30.33 18.69
CA GLN A 57 26.79 28.93 18.96
C GLN A 57 26.02 28.36 20.16
N ARG A 58 24.73 28.67 20.25
CA ARG A 58 23.85 28.24 21.34
C ARG A 58 22.76 27.31 20.83
N LEU A 59 22.44 26.30 21.63
CA LEU A 59 21.24 25.50 21.49
C LEU A 59 20.15 26.03 22.41
N PHE A 60 18.93 26.01 21.91
CA PHE A 60 17.71 26.35 22.63
C PHE A 60 16.86 25.09 22.67
N VAL A 61 16.53 24.62 23.86
CA VAL A 61 15.88 23.33 24.08
C VAL A 61 14.59 23.55 24.86
N ILE A 62 13.47 23.07 24.35
CA ILE A 62 12.19 23.13 25.03
C ILE A 62 12.18 22.22 26.26
N ASN A 63 11.65 22.77 27.34
CA ASN A 63 11.27 22.04 28.54
C ASN A 63 9.82 22.42 28.84
N ALA A 64 8.89 21.66 28.24
CA ALA A 64 7.45 21.90 28.29
C ALA A 64 6.93 21.80 29.73
N PHE A 65 7.39 20.79 30.50
CA PHE A 65 7.08 20.63 31.94
C PHE A 65 7.22 21.91 32.75
N ALA A 66 8.33 22.63 32.52
CA ALA A 66 8.69 23.80 33.31
C ALA A 66 8.22 25.12 32.69
N ALA A 67 7.60 25.08 31.51
CA ALA A 67 7.29 26.28 30.71
C ALA A 67 8.55 27.12 30.44
N THR A 68 9.63 26.48 30.00
CA THR A 68 10.93 27.14 29.82
C THR A 68 11.67 26.71 28.56
N VAL A 69 12.65 27.53 28.17
CA VAL A 69 13.65 27.20 27.15
C VAL A 69 15.03 27.15 27.79
N ASP A 70 15.66 25.99 27.83
CA ASP A 70 17.02 25.81 28.29
C ASP A 70 18.02 26.22 27.21
N VAL A 71 18.99 27.06 27.58
CA VAL A 71 19.99 27.59 26.63
C VAL A 71 21.35 26.99 26.92
N LEU A 72 21.82 26.13 26.00
CA LEU A 72 23.08 25.41 26.13
C LEU A 72 24.19 26.06 25.30
N ASP A 73 25.40 26.10 25.83
CA ASP A 73 26.62 26.45 25.10
C ASP A 73 27.03 25.27 24.21
N LEU A 74 27.16 25.51 22.90
CA LEU A 74 27.64 24.52 21.94
C LEU A 74 29.02 24.88 21.36
N ALA A 75 29.72 25.88 21.89
CA ALA A 75 31.06 26.25 21.40
C ALA A 75 32.06 25.07 21.44
N ASP A 76 31.89 24.12 22.38
CA ASP A 76 32.47 22.79 22.36
C ASP A 76 31.36 21.74 22.21
N PRO A 77 31.10 21.23 20.99
CA PRO A 77 30.01 20.28 20.74
C PRO A 77 30.13 18.96 21.51
N SER A 78 31.32 18.61 22.01
CA SER A 78 31.51 17.41 22.83
C SER A 78 31.02 17.57 24.27
N ARG A 79 30.69 18.81 24.67
CA ARG A 79 30.35 19.18 26.04
C ARG A 79 29.28 20.27 26.06
N PRO A 80 28.05 19.99 25.58
CA PRO A 80 26.96 20.94 25.72
C PRO A 80 26.69 21.21 27.21
N THR A 81 26.66 22.48 27.59
CA THR A 81 26.43 22.87 29.00
C THR A 81 25.37 23.96 29.11
N LEU A 82 24.43 23.78 30.04
CA LEU A 82 23.43 24.79 30.38
C LEU A 82 24.10 26.10 30.83
N ILE A 83 23.74 27.20 30.16
CA ILE A 83 24.19 28.56 30.49
C ILE A 83 23.14 29.23 31.39
N PHE A 84 21.89 29.25 30.94
CA PHE A 84 20.73 29.83 31.60
C PHE A 84 19.45 29.25 31.01
N THR A 85 18.32 29.60 31.63
CA THR A 85 16.97 29.18 31.21
C THR A 85 16.11 30.42 31.01
N ILE A 86 15.31 30.42 29.94
CA ILE A 86 14.31 31.46 29.65
C ILE A 86 12.96 31.00 30.23
N ASP A 87 12.37 31.83 31.08
CA ASP A 87 11.03 31.64 31.62
C ASP A 87 9.99 32.25 30.66
N VAL A 88 9.10 31.42 30.12
CA VAL A 88 8.03 31.88 29.21
C VAL A 88 6.66 31.98 29.87
N SER A 89 6.54 31.65 31.16
CA SER A 89 5.29 31.79 31.91
C SER A 89 4.65 33.19 31.90
N PRO A 90 5.39 34.30 31.66
CA PRO A 90 4.76 35.61 31.46
C PRO A 90 3.96 35.75 30.15
N TYR A 91 4.13 34.82 29.21
CA TYR A 91 3.56 34.86 27.86
C TYR A 91 2.54 33.75 27.60
N GLY A 92 2.46 32.75 28.47
CA GLY A 92 1.52 31.62 28.41
C GLY A 92 1.86 30.55 29.45
N ALA A 93 1.44 29.32 29.21
CA ALA A 93 1.50 28.22 30.17
C ALA A 93 2.51 27.12 29.80
N VAL A 94 2.68 26.82 28.51
CA VAL A 94 3.59 25.77 28.01
C VAL A 94 4.40 26.36 26.85
N ALA A 95 5.67 25.99 26.76
CA ALA A 95 6.49 26.25 25.57
C ALA A 95 6.47 24.97 24.73
N ASN A 96 5.86 24.99 23.55
CA ASN A 96 5.75 23.78 22.72
C ASN A 96 6.95 23.71 21.76
N SER A 97 7.32 24.84 21.14
CA SER A 97 8.39 24.83 20.14
C SER A 97 9.26 26.09 20.16
N VAL A 98 10.49 25.96 19.66
CA VAL A 98 11.48 27.03 19.55
C VAL A 98 12.15 27.02 18.19
N ALA A 99 12.36 28.20 17.62
CA ALA A 99 13.17 28.41 16.42
C ALA A 99 14.20 29.52 16.66
N ALA A 100 15.34 29.41 15.99
CA ALA A 100 16.45 30.35 16.12
C ALA A 100 17.04 30.69 14.74
N GLN A 101 17.11 31.98 14.40
CA GLN A 101 17.79 32.41 13.18
C GLN A 101 18.33 33.84 13.31
N GLY A 102 19.60 34.02 12.94
CA GLY A 102 20.20 35.36 12.80
C GLY A 102 20.25 36.16 14.10
N GLY A 103 20.37 35.48 15.25
CA GLY A 103 20.38 36.10 16.57
C GLY A 103 19.00 36.31 17.22
N LEU A 104 17.91 36.02 16.50
CA LEU A 104 16.53 36.12 16.99
C LEU A 104 16.01 34.73 17.35
N ILE A 105 15.40 34.62 18.53
CA ILE A 105 14.78 33.40 19.05
C ILE A 105 13.29 33.63 19.11
N ALA A 106 12.50 32.72 18.54
CA ALA A 106 11.06 32.74 18.59
C ALA A 106 10.57 31.46 19.29
N VAL A 107 9.65 31.62 20.24
CA VAL A 107 9.07 30.54 21.03
C VAL A 107 7.57 30.55 20.84
N ALA A 108 6.99 29.41 20.47
CA ALA A 108 5.55 29.17 20.49
C ALA A 108 5.11 28.84 21.91
N VAL A 109 4.15 29.62 22.43
CA VAL A 109 3.72 29.53 23.83
C VAL A 109 2.21 29.35 23.90
N GLN A 110 1.78 28.18 24.38
CA GLN A 110 0.38 27.82 24.61
C GLN A 110 -0.26 28.66 25.72
N ALA A 111 -1.56 28.91 25.63
CA ALA A 111 -2.34 29.54 26.71
C ALA A 111 -2.80 28.53 27.79
N ASP A 112 -3.35 29.03 28.90
CA ASP A 112 -4.14 28.23 29.86
C ASP A 112 -5.53 28.89 30.00
N PRO A 113 -6.61 28.25 29.52
CA PRO A 113 -6.65 26.91 28.90
C PRO A 113 -6.02 26.85 27.49
N LYS A 114 -5.61 25.65 27.02
CA LYS A 114 -4.98 25.44 25.70
C LYS A 114 -5.82 25.92 24.52
N THR A 115 -7.15 25.86 24.70
CA THR A 115 -8.15 26.31 23.71
C THR A 115 -8.18 27.83 23.49
N ASP A 116 -7.53 28.62 24.35
CA ASP A 116 -7.44 30.08 24.17
C ASP A 116 -6.26 30.44 23.22
N PRO A 117 -6.34 31.57 22.50
CA PRO A 117 -5.23 32.06 21.68
C PRO A 117 -3.90 32.15 22.46
N GLY A 118 -2.86 31.51 21.95
CA GLY A 118 -1.50 31.52 22.48
C GLY A 118 -0.69 32.74 22.02
N SER A 119 0.63 32.65 22.17
CA SER A 119 1.53 33.72 21.73
C SER A 119 2.83 33.20 21.11
N VAL A 120 3.42 34.04 20.25
CA VAL A 120 4.83 33.90 19.87
C VAL A 120 5.63 34.92 20.68
N ALA A 121 6.58 34.44 21.49
CA ALA A 121 7.49 35.25 22.29
C ALA A 121 8.89 35.30 21.65
N PHE A 122 9.43 36.51 21.51
CA PHE A 122 10.70 36.77 20.88
C PHE A 122 11.77 37.19 21.88
N PHE A 123 12.95 36.59 21.77
CA PHE A 123 14.12 36.86 22.60
C PHE A 123 15.36 37.06 21.72
N ASP A 124 16.39 37.70 22.27
CA ASP A 124 17.74 37.58 21.71
C ASP A 124 18.43 36.30 22.22
N CYS A 125 19.60 35.99 21.65
CA CYS A 125 20.37 34.80 22.05
C CYS A 125 20.80 34.80 23.52
N ASP A 126 20.82 35.95 24.20
CA ASP A 126 21.13 36.10 25.63
C ASP A 126 19.90 35.95 26.52
N GLY A 127 18.74 35.57 25.95
CA GLY A 127 17.49 35.39 26.68
C GLY A 127 16.80 36.69 27.04
N THR A 128 17.21 37.81 26.45
CA THR A 128 16.55 39.10 26.67
C THR A 128 15.26 39.14 25.88
N PHE A 129 14.13 39.32 26.57
CA PHE A 129 12.85 39.52 25.92
C PHE A 129 12.84 40.76 25.02
N LEU A 130 12.30 40.60 23.80
CA LEU A 130 12.19 41.65 22.80
C LEU A 130 10.72 42.03 22.56
N LYS A 131 9.88 41.05 22.20
CA LYS A 131 8.47 41.23 21.81
C LYS A 131 7.64 39.97 22.07
N SER A 132 6.33 40.12 22.13
CA SER A 132 5.38 39.01 22.02
C SER A 132 4.15 39.48 21.24
N VAL A 133 3.55 38.57 20.48
CA VAL A 133 2.31 38.78 19.71
C VAL A 133 1.38 37.59 19.93
N ALA A 134 0.08 37.85 19.96
CA ALA A 134 -0.92 36.79 20.03
C ALA A 134 -1.06 36.07 18.67
N VAL A 135 -1.26 34.77 18.71
CA VAL A 135 -1.46 33.88 17.54
C VAL A 135 -2.69 32.98 17.78
N GLY A 136 -2.86 31.90 17.00
CA GLY A 136 -3.96 30.95 17.17
C GLY A 136 -3.92 30.19 18.50
N ALA A 137 -4.94 29.37 18.75
CA ALA A 137 -4.98 28.50 19.94
C ALA A 137 -3.93 27.39 19.80
N GLN A 138 -3.26 27.05 20.90
CA GLN A 138 -2.19 26.04 20.94
C GLN A 138 -1.18 26.16 19.78
N PRO A 139 -0.39 27.24 19.73
CA PRO A 139 0.74 27.32 18.83
C PRO A 139 1.73 26.21 19.19
N ASP A 140 1.82 25.21 18.34
CA ASP A 140 2.51 23.98 18.63
C ASP A 140 3.93 24.02 18.07
N MET A 141 4.08 23.94 16.74
CA MET A 141 5.37 24.11 16.08
C MET A 141 5.65 25.56 15.65
N ILE A 142 6.94 25.95 15.61
CA ILE A 142 7.39 27.25 15.11
C ILE A 142 8.60 27.14 14.17
N ALA A 143 8.59 27.91 13.07
CA ALA A 143 9.67 27.93 12.09
C ALA A 143 9.92 29.33 11.52
N PHE A 144 11.16 29.62 11.13
CA PHE A 144 11.48 30.80 10.31
C PHE A 144 11.39 30.48 8.82
N THR A 145 11.05 31.47 7.98
CA THR A 145 11.30 31.37 6.55
C THR A 145 12.82 31.37 6.27
N PRO A 146 13.31 30.65 5.23
CA PRO A 146 14.73 30.64 4.90
C PRO A 146 15.38 32.02 4.75
N ASP A 147 14.63 33.01 4.23
CA ASP A 147 15.10 34.40 4.11
C ASP A 147 15.09 35.21 5.42
N GLY A 148 14.57 34.65 6.51
CA GLY A 148 14.49 35.25 7.84
C GLY A 148 13.47 36.39 7.97
N THR A 149 12.56 36.54 7.00
CA THR A 149 11.60 37.67 6.98
C THR A 149 10.28 37.37 7.68
N LYS A 150 9.95 36.09 7.93
CA LYS A 150 8.72 35.68 8.62
C LYS A 150 8.99 34.56 9.62
N VAL A 151 8.12 34.49 10.63
CA VAL A 151 8.02 33.38 11.59
C VAL A 151 6.63 32.78 11.47
N LEU A 152 6.54 31.47 11.30
CA LEU A 152 5.30 30.73 11.15
C LEU A 152 5.08 29.89 12.39
N THR A 153 3.83 29.74 12.81
CA THR A 153 3.45 28.76 13.82
C THR A 153 2.18 28.03 13.41
N ALA A 154 2.22 26.71 13.51
CA ALA A 154 1.08 25.84 13.37
C ALA A 154 0.31 25.91 14.69
N ASN A 155 -0.98 26.20 14.62
CA ASN A 155 -1.83 26.40 15.78
C ASN A 155 -2.79 25.23 15.77
N GLU A 156 -2.42 24.17 16.46
CA GLU A 156 -3.05 22.85 16.51
C GLU A 156 -4.51 22.98 16.92
N ALA A 157 -4.76 23.78 17.96
CA ALA A 157 -6.08 24.12 18.46
C ALA A 157 -6.91 22.90 18.90
N GLU A 158 -6.27 21.95 19.60
CA GLU A 158 -6.97 20.78 20.12
C GLU A 158 -8.18 21.15 20.99
N PRO A 159 -9.22 20.30 21.04
CA PRO A 159 -10.32 20.45 21.95
C PRO A 159 -9.89 20.32 23.41
N ASN A 160 -10.73 20.77 24.33
CA ASN A 160 -10.57 20.40 25.74
C ASN A 160 -10.99 18.94 26.00
N ASP A 161 -10.52 18.32 27.10
CA ASP A 161 -10.77 16.90 27.43
C ASP A 161 -12.25 16.47 27.36
N ASP A 162 -13.18 17.36 27.76
CA ASP A 162 -14.62 17.10 27.71
C ASP A 162 -15.22 17.21 26.28
N TYR A 163 -14.42 17.59 25.28
CA TYR A 163 -14.80 17.89 23.88
C TYR A 163 -15.94 18.91 23.74
N THR A 164 -15.98 19.90 24.64
CA THR A 164 -17.04 20.94 24.71
C THR A 164 -16.61 22.29 24.17
N VAL A 165 -15.30 22.52 24.07
CA VAL A 165 -14.67 23.68 23.45
C VAL A 165 -13.64 23.14 22.48
N ASP A 166 -13.90 23.39 21.20
CA ASP A 166 -13.13 22.92 20.06
C ASP A 166 -12.86 24.14 19.15
N PRO A 167 -11.70 24.80 19.32
CA PRO A 167 -11.31 25.99 18.55
C PRO A 167 -11.03 25.64 17.07
N GLU A 168 -10.89 26.67 16.23
CA GLU A 168 -10.49 26.45 14.83
C GLU A 168 -8.96 26.42 14.73
N GLY A 169 -8.41 25.38 14.11
CA GLY A 169 -7.01 25.27 13.74
C GLY A 169 -6.59 26.37 12.76
N SER A 170 -5.31 26.74 12.75
CA SER A 170 -4.80 27.77 11.83
C SER A 170 -3.27 27.78 11.71
N VAL A 171 -2.75 28.52 10.73
CA VAL A 171 -1.32 28.85 10.64
C VAL A 171 -1.14 30.36 10.80
N SER A 172 -0.36 30.78 11.78
CA SER A 172 -0.07 32.19 12.05
C SER A 172 1.28 32.57 11.46
N ILE A 173 1.33 33.67 10.72
CA ILE A 173 2.50 34.18 9.99
C ILE A 173 2.84 35.56 10.54
N VAL A 174 3.97 35.68 11.25
CA VAL A 174 4.47 36.92 11.84
C VAL A 174 5.54 37.53 10.93
N ASP A 175 5.24 38.68 10.34
CA ASP A 175 6.21 39.42 9.52
C ASP A 175 7.21 40.17 10.40
N VAL A 176 8.49 39.82 10.26
CA VAL A 176 9.62 40.41 11.01
C VAL A 176 10.56 41.21 10.09
N SER A 177 10.21 41.39 8.82
CA SER A 177 11.07 42.03 7.79
C SER A 177 11.41 43.49 8.09
N ASP A 178 10.51 44.21 8.77
CA ASP A 178 10.73 45.59 9.23
C ASP A 178 11.53 45.68 10.54
N GLY A 179 12.04 44.55 11.05
CA GLY A 179 12.83 44.43 12.26
C GLY A 179 11.97 44.25 13.52
N ILE A 180 12.51 43.50 14.49
CA ILE A 180 11.79 43.03 15.69
C ILE A 180 11.15 44.17 16.51
N ASP A 181 11.76 45.35 16.57
CA ASP A 181 11.19 46.49 17.31
C ASP A 181 9.82 46.96 16.79
N ASN A 182 9.54 46.71 15.51
CA ASN A 182 8.30 47.09 14.83
C ASN A 182 7.24 45.98 14.84
N VAL A 183 7.58 44.79 15.33
CA VAL A 183 6.63 43.67 15.46
C VAL A 183 5.56 44.01 16.50
N GLY A 184 4.31 43.72 16.14
CA GLY A 184 3.11 43.90 16.95
C GLY A 184 1.90 43.25 16.27
N PRO A 185 0.66 43.49 16.76
CA PRO A 185 -0.53 42.80 16.23
C PRO A 185 -0.76 42.97 14.72
N GLN A 186 -0.34 44.09 14.14
CA GLN A 186 -0.44 44.33 12.69
C GLN A 186 0.52 43.49 11.82
N SER A 187 1.49 42.84 12.45
CA SER A 187 2.48 41.99 11.79
C SER A 187 2.03 40.54 11.72
N VAL A 188 0.93 40.17 12.39
CA VAL A 188 0.40 38.80 12.43
C VAL A 188 -0.67 38.64 11.35
N PHE A 189 -0.50 37.64 10.51
CA PHE A 189 -1.47 37.20 9.51
C PHE A 189 -1.87 35.76 9.83
N THR A 190 -3.11 35.39 9.56
CA THR A 190 -3.63 34.05 9.87
C THR A 190 -4.13 33.42 8.58
N ALA A 191 -3.58 32.26 8.25
CA ALA A 191 -4.14 31.36 7.25
C ALA A 191 -5.09 30.41 7.98
N ASP A 192 -6.39 30.60 7.75
CA ASP A 192 -7.46 29.76 8.33
C ASP A 192 -7.93 28.66 7.36
N PHE A 193 -8.68 27.71 7.89
CA PHE A 193 -9.29 26.61 7.12
C PHE A 193 -10.78 26.83 6.84
N GLY A 194 -11.32 28.02 7.12
CA GLY A 194 -12.76 28.29 7.02
C GLY A 194 -13.32 28.12 5.60
N ALA A 195 -12.48 28.27 4.58
CA ALA A 195 -12.84 28.05 3.18
C ALA A 195 -13.14 26.57 2.84
N PHE A 196 -12.68 25.63 3.68
CA PHE A 196 -12.86 24.19 3.50
C PHE A 196 -14.09 23.64 4.25
N ASN A 197 -14.78 24.48 5.03
CA ASN A 197 -16.00 24.08 5.72
C ASN A 197 -17.10 23.65 4.74
N GLY A 198 -17.45 22.36 4.77
CA GLY A 198 -18.44 21.76 3.88
C GLY A 198 -17.93 21.48 2.46
N ALA A 199 -16.62 21.60 2.22
CA ALA A 199 -16.00 21.15 0.98
C ALA A 199 -15.82 19.62 0.99
N ASP A 200 -15.77 19.03 -0.20
CA ASP A 200 -15.28 17.66 -0.39
C ASP A 200 -13.75 17.70 -0.39
N LEU A 201 -13.13 17.10 0.62
CA LEU A 201 -11.68 17.05 0.81
C LEU A 201 -11.04 15.78 0.24
N GLY A 202 -11.84 14.91 -0.38
CA GLY A 202 -11.41 13.61 -0.87
C GLY A 202 -11.41 12.53 0.22
N PRO A 203 -11.15 11.28 -0.17
CA PRO A 203 -11.39 10.10 0.68
C PRO A 203 -10.32 9.86 1.76
N TYR A 204 -9.18 10.54 1.67
CA TYR A 204 -8.04 10.32 2.57
C TYR A 204 -7.93 11.34 3.70
N VAL A 205 -8.69 12.44 3.61
CA VAL A 205 -8.75 13.44 4.68
C VAL A 205 -9.83 13.04 5.67
N ARG A 206 -9.44 12.84 6.92
CA ARG A 206 -10.37 12.47 7.99
C ARG A 206 -10.94 13.72 8.63
N ILE A 207 -12.27 13.84 8.63
CA ILE A 207 -13.01 14.84 9.40
C ILE A 207 -14.03 14.11 10.28
N PHE A 208 -13.79 14.02 11.58
CA PHE A 208 -14.47 13.03 12.43
C PHE A 208 -14.82 13.48 13.86
N GLY A 209 -14.39 14.67 14.27
CA GLY A 209 -14.75 15.25 15.56
C GLY A 209 -16.27 15.44 15.73
N PRO A 210 -16.79 15.30 16.96
CA PRO A 210 -18.22 15.41 17.25
C PRO A 210 -18.89 16.72 16.79
N ASN A 211 -19.58 16.69 15.64
CA ASN A 211 -20.24 17.85 15.02
C ASN A 211 -19.28 18.98 14.60
N ALA A 212 -18.01 18.65 14.35
CA ALA A 212 -17.01 19.63 13.95
C ALA A 212 -17.23 20.11 12.50
N THR A 213 -16.89 21.36 12.24
CA THR A 213 -16.59 21.81 10.88
C THR A 213 -15.15 21.43 10.51
N ALA A 214 -14.79 21.40 9.23
CA ALA A 214 -13.42 21.09 8.84
C ALA A 214 -12.39 22.02 9.50
N ALA A 215 -12.72 23.30 9.69
CA ALA A 215 -11.81 24.24 10.35
C ALA A 215 -11.62 24.00 11.85
N GLN A 216 -12.59 23.38 12.52
CA GLN A 216 -12.45 22.97 13.93
C GLN A 216 -11.72 21.63 14.01
N ASP A 217 -12.05 20.71 13.11
CA ASP A 217 -11.48 19.38 13.13
C ASP A 217 -10.05 19.29 12.63
N ILE A 218 -9.51 20.34 12.00
CA ILE A 218 -8.15 20.32 11.48
C ILE A 218 -7.19 20.80 12.56
N GLU A 219 -6.20 19.97 12.87
CA GLU A 219 -5.15 20.22 13.87
C GLU A 219 -3.78 20.30 13.16
N PRO A 220 -3.28 21.52 12.85
CA PRO A 220 -1.98 21.69 12.21
C PRO A 220 -0.82 21.55 13.19
N GLU A 221 0.21 20.80 12.82
CA GLU A 221 1.28 20.37 13.74
C GLU A 221 2.66 20.85 13.29
N TYR A 222 3.34 20.20 12.33
CA TYR A 222 4.68 20.59 11.86
C TYR A 222 4.71 21.35 10.54
N ILE A 223 5.70 22.26 10.39
CA ILE A 223 5.88 23.12 9.20
C ILE A 223 7.20 22.84 8.46
N ALA A 224 7.11 22.58 7.16
CA ALA A 224 8.23 22.70 6.22
C ALA A 224 8.05 23.94 5.34
N VAL A 225 9.13 24.71 5.10
CA VAL A 225 9.08 25.92 4.27
C VAL A 225 9.85 25.71 2.97
N SER A 226 9.35 26.27 1.86
CA SER A 226 10.02 26.22 0.56
C SER A 226 11.33 27.04 0.58
N PRO A 227 12.38 26.61 -0.15
CA PRO A 227 13.65 27.35 -0.19
C PRO A 227 13.55 28.81 -0.66
N ASP A 228 12.51 29.15 -1.42
CA ASP A 228 12.23 30.51 -1.88
C ASP A 228 11.34 31.33 -0.94
N SER A 229 11.00 30.78 0.24
CA SER A 229 10.19 31.45 1.28
C SER A 229 8.78 31.86 0.83
N SER A 230 8.22 31.20 -0.19
CA SER A 230 6.91 31.54 -0.75
C SER A 230 5.78 30.60 -0.32
N THR A 231 6.09 29.35 0.00
CA THR A 231 5.12 28.31 0.35
C THR A 231 5.55 27.61 1.64
N ALA A 232 4.58 27.23 2.46
CA ALA A 232 4.79 26.29 3.56
C ALA A 232 3.87 25.07 3.40
N TRP A 233 4.34 23.92 3.86
CA TRP A 233 3.58 22.69 3.99
C TRP A 233 3.43 22.38 5.46
N VAL A 234 2.20 22.09 5.91
CA VAL A 234 1.89 21.88 7.32
C VAL A 234 1.23 20.52 7.50
N THR A 235 1.76 19.66 8.36
CA THR A 235 1.13 18.37 8.66
C THR A 235 -0.18 18.56 9.42
N LEU A 236 -1.15 17.70 9.14
CA LEU A 236 -2.44 17.60 9.81
C LEU A 236 -2.59 16.13 10.23
N GLN A 237 -1.94 15.75 11.32
CA GLN A 237 -1.62 14.36 11.65
C GLN A 237 -2.87 13.49 11.83
N GLU A 238 -3.80 13.90 12.69
CA GLU A 238 -5.08 13.24 12.99
C GLU A 238 -5.95 13.17 11.73
N ASN A 239 -5.87 14.21 10.88
CA ASN A 239 -6.63 14.29 9.64
C ASN A 239 -5.99 13.49 8.49
N ASN A 240 -4.80 12.92 8.68
CA ASN A 240 -4.03 12.19 7.67
C ASN A 240 -3.81 13.03 6.39
N ALA A 241 -3.39 14.29 6.56
CA ALA A 241 -3.29 15.25 5.48
C ALA A 241 -2.10 16.23 5.62
N VAL A 242 -1.83 16.99 4.55
CA VAL A 242 -0.90 18.12 4.56
C VAL A 242 -1.58 19.36 3.96
N ALA A 243 -1.49 20.49 4.64
CA ALA A 243 -1.96 21.78 4.16
C ALA A 243 -0.88 22.52 3.36
N VAL A 244 -1.24 23.18 2.25
CA VAL A 244 -0.35 24.03 1.45
C VAL A 244 -0.70 25.50 1.67
N VAL A 245 0.24 26.26 2.23
CA VAL A 245 0.06 27.66 2.62
C VAL A 245 0.85 28.59 1.72
N ASP A 246 0.17 29.54 1.07
CA ASP A 246 0.82 30.65 0.37
C ASP A 246 1.19 31.75 1.37
N LEU A 247 2.48 32.01 1.52
CA LEU A 247 3.01 32.92 2.56
C LEU A 247 2.88 34.39 2.20
N ALA A 248 2.62 34.72 0.94
CA ALA A 248 2.43 36.09 0.49
C ALA A 248 1.02 36.60 0.80
N SER A 249 0.02 35.75 0.61
CA SER A 249 -1.39 36.05 0.86
C SER A 249 -1.87 35.59 2.24
N ALA A 250 -1.09 34.75 2.93
CA ALA A 250 -1.47 34.12 4.21
C ALA A 250 -2.77 33.32 4.08
N THR A 251 -2.81 32.41 3.10
CA THR A 251 -3.98 31.55 2.85
C THR A 251 -3.59 30.09 2.72
N VAL A 252 -4.38 29.21 3.31
CA VAL A 252 -4.36 27.78 2.97
C VAL A 252 -4.98 27.63 1.58
N THR A 253 -4.20 27.17 0.63
CA THR A 253 -4.59 27.05 -0.79
C THR A 253 -5.13 25.67 -1.13
N GLN A 254 -4.69 24.64 -0.39
CA GLN A 254 -5.06 23.25 -0.60
C GLN A 254 -4.88 22.45 0.68
N ILE A 255 -5.70 21.43 0.87
CA ILE A 255 -5.48 20.31 1.80
C ILE A 255 -5.27 19.08 0.93
N VAL A 256 -4.20 18.35 1.19
CA VAL A 256 -3.83 17.15 0.45
C VAL A 256 -3.94 15.94 1.36
N GLY A 257 -4.95 15.10 1.14
CA GLY A 257 -5.08 13.83 1.86
C GLY A 257 -4.02 12.82 1.44
N LEU A 258 -3.49 12.07 2.40
CA LEU A 258 -2.41 11.12 2.18
C LEU A 258 -2.98 9.71 1.98
N PRO A 259 -2.70 9.03 0.87
CA PRO A 259 -3.21 7.67 0.66
C PRO A 259 -2.84 6.72 1.80
N TRP A 260 -3.65 5.69 2.03
CA TRP A 260 -3.34 4.65 3.02
C TRP A 260 -2.10 3.83 2.64
N ILE A 261 -1.43 3.24 3.63
CA ILE A 261 -0.40 2.21 3.43
C ILE A 261 -1.06 0.84 3.40
N ASP A 262 -1.01 0.15 2.26
CA ASP A 262 -1.55 -1.21 2.17
C ASP A 262 -0.54 -2.23 2.70
N HIS A 263 -0.78 -2.72 3.92
CA HIS A 263 0.09 -3.67 4.60
C HIS A 263 -0.02 -5.11 4.07
N VAL A 264 -0.75 -5.33 2.98
CA VAL A 264 -0.61 -6.56 2.19
C VAL A 264 0.70 -6.56 1.38
N GLY A 265 1.17 -5.39 0.98
CA GLY A 265 2.35 -5.22 0.11
C GLY A 265 2.09 -5.59 -1.35
N ARG A 266 3.09 -5.36 -2.21
CA ARG A 266 3.01 -5.59 -3.66
C ARG A 266 4.18 -6.40 -4.22
N ASP A 267 5.12 -6.81 -3.37
CA ASP A 267 6.22 -7.68 -3.81
C ASP A 267 5.65 -9.10 -3.94
N ALA A 268 5.45 -9.53 -5.17
CA ALA A 268 4.81 -10.81 -5.48
C ALA A 268 5.84 -11.92 -5.69
N SER A 269 5.58 -13.07 -5.07
CA SER A 269 6.26 -14.34 -5.34
C SER A 269 5.25 -15.40 -5.73
N LEU A 270 5.66 -16.37 -6.55
CA LEU A 270 4.76 -17.38 -7.12
C LEU A 270 5.27 -18.79 -6.82
N GLU A 271 4.37 -19.64 -6.36
CA GLU A 271 4.50 -21.09 -6.40
C GLU A 271 3.49 -21.68 -7.38
N THR A 272 3.87 -22.70 -8.13
CA THR A 272 3.00 -23.30 -9.15
C THR A 272 2.89 -24.80 -8.97
N TYR A 273 1.66 -25.29 -9.06
CA TYR A 273 1.27 -26.67 -8.82
C TYR A 273 0.51 -27.20 -10.03
N GLU A 274 0.80 -28.44 -10.44
CA GLU A 274 0.14 -29.08 -11.59
C GLU A 274 -0.98 -30.01 -11.13
N PHE A 275 -2.13 -29.95 -11.80
CA PHE A 275 -3.20 -30.93 -11.64
C PHE A 275 -2.83 -32.25 -12.30
N THR A 276 -2.21 -33.16 -11.54
CA THR A 276 -1.67 -34.43 -12.08
C THR A 276 -2.66 -35.59 -12.17
N ASN A 277 -3.82 -35.50 -11.51
CA ASN A 277 -4.80 -36.60 -11.41
C ASN A 277 -6.22 -36.14 -11.79
N LEU A 278 -6.36 -35.48 -12.94
CA LEU A 278 -7.66 -35.02 -13.43
C LEU A 278 -8.56 -36.21 -13.81
N PRO A 279 -9.86 -36.19 -13.45
CA PRO A 279 -10.81 -37.24 -13.81
C PRO A 279 -11.15 -37.22 -15.30
N LEU A 280 -11.66 -38.34 -15.82
CA LEU A 280 -12.19 -38.42 -17.18
C LEU A 280 -13.39 -37.47 -17.34
N LEU A 281 -13.35 -36.61 -18.34
CA LEU A 281 -14.48 -35.75 -18.72
C LEU A 281 -15.44 -36.53 -19.63
N GLY A 282 -14.91 -37.17 -20.67
CA GLY A 282 -15.69 -37.99 -21.59
C GLY A 282 -14.83 -38.67 -22.65
N THR A 283 -15.49 -39.44 -23.52
CA THR A 283 -14.85 -40.14 -24.64
C THR A 283 -15.52 -39.72 -25.94
N THR A 284 -14.74 -39.27 -26.93
CA THR A 284 -15.26 -38.84 -28.24
C THR A 284 -15.95 -39.99 -28.97
N ALA A 285 -16.78 -39.67 -29.95
CA ALA A 285 -17.43 -40.68 -30.80
C ALA A 285 -16.43 -41.59 -31.56
N ALA A 286 -15.19 -41.11 -31.79
CA ALA A 286 -14.10 -41.89 -32.37
C ALA A 286 -13.27 -42.69 -31.35
N GLY A 287 -13.58 -42.58 -30.05
CA GLY A 287 -12.98 -43.38 -28.98
C GLY A 287 -11.74 -42.77 -28.32
N GLN A 288 -11.56 -41.44 -28.39
CA GLN A 288 -10.48 -40.73 -27.69
C GLN A 288 -10.98 -40.20 -26.35
N ASP A 289 -10.27 -40.51 -25.27
CA ASP A 289 -10.58 -40.00 -23.93
C ASP A 289 -10.09 -38.56 -23.78
N ILE A 290 -10.93 -37.71 -23.20
CA ILE A 290 -10.63 -36.32 -22.83
C ILE A 290 -10.72 -36.24 -21.30
N GLN A 291 -9.63 -35.81 -20.66
CA GLN A 291 -9.61 -35.56 -19.21
C GLN A 291 -10.21 -34.19 -18.92
N LEU A 292 -10.67 -33.99 -17.68
CA LEU A 292 -11.04 -32.67 -17.18
C LEU A 292 -9.85 -31.70 -17.33
N GLY A 293 -10.13 -30.44 -17.59
CA GLY A 293 -9.19 -29.37 -17.80
C GLY A 293 -9.94 -28.12 -18.23
N GLY A 294 -9.22 -27.16 -18.82
CA GLY A 294 -9.80 -25.95 -19.37
C GLY A 294 -10.43 -25.03 -18.34
N PHE A 295 -9.75 -24.83 -17.21
CA PHE A 295 -10.28 -24.03 -16.11
C PHE A 295 -10.20 -22.53 -16.43
N SER A 296 -11.37 -21.89 -16.57
CA SER A 296 -11.48 -20.45 -16.74
C SER A 296 -11.68 -19.78 -15.36
N GLY A 297 -12.88 -19.53 -14.86
CA GLY A 297 -13.09 -18.80 -13.61
C GLY A 297 -12.61 -19.51 -12.32
N LEU A 298 -12.33 -18.72 -11.28
CA LEU A 298 -11.89 -19.22 -9.97
C LEU A 298 -12.54 -18.48 -8.79
N PHE A 299 -13.16 -19.22 -7.87
CA PHE A 299 -13.71 -18.68 -6.63
C PHE A 299 -13.14 -19.37 -5.40
N PHE A 300 -12.71 -18.62 -4.39
CA PHE A 300 -12.24 -19.16 -3.12
C PHE A 300 -13.42 -19.44 -2.17
N ASP A 301 -13.69 -20.72 -1.90
CA ASP A 301 -14.81 -21.22 -1.10
C ASP A 301 -14.42 -21.47 0.38
N GLY A 302 -13.39 -20.75 0.83
CA GLY A 302 -12.88 -20.73 2.19
C GLY A 302 -11.90 -21.85 2.54
N VAL A 303 -11.57 -21.92 3.83
CA VAL A 303 -10.65 -22.91 4.40
C VAL A 303 -11.43 -23.99 5.16
N ASP A 304 -11.11 -25.26 4.92
CA ASP A 304 -11.61 -26.33 5.77
C ASP A 304 -11.00 -26.20 7.18
N ALA A 305 -11.84 -25.86 8.16
CA ALA A 305 -11.41 -25.56 9.52
C ALA A 305 -10.76 -26.74 10.27
N GLN A 306 -10.88 -27.98 9.76
CA GLN A 306 -10.37 -29.18 10.42
C GLN A 306 -9.01 -29.60 9.86
N THR A 307 -8.83 -29.42 8.55
CA THR A 307 -7.64 -29.86 7.80
C THR A 307 -6.72 -28.70 7.43
N GLY A 308 -7.22 -27.47 7.39
CA GLY A 308 -6.50 -26.28 6.93
C GLY A 308 -6.39 -26.19 5.40
N ARG A 309 -7.10 -27.04 4.65
CA ARG A 309 -7.07 -27.05 3.17
C ARG A 309 -7.89 -25.90 2.60
N TYR A 310 -7.41 -25.32 1.51
CA TYR A 310 -8.09 -24.26 0.79
C TYR A 310 -9.09 -24.89 -0.20
N ARG A 311 -10.32 -24.40 -0.24
CA ARG A 311 -11.38 -24.89 -1.13
C ARG A 311 -11.66 -23.87 -2.21
N PHE A 312 -11.89 -24.36 -3.41
CA PHE A 312 -12.14 -23.53 -4.58
C PHE A 312 -13.26 -24.10 -5.44
N LEU A 313 -13.90 -23.22 -6.20
CA LEU A 313 -14.79 -23.54 -7.31
C LEU A 313 -14.16 -23.06 -8.62
N THR A 314 -14.31 -23.84 -9.69
CA THR A 314 -13.94 -23.51 -11.06
C THR A 314 -14.88 -24.24 -12.02
N HIS A 315 -14.69 -24.13 -13.33
CA HIS A 315 -15.46 -24.85 -14.34
C HIS A 315 -14.61 -25.00 -15.62
N PRO A 316 -14.93 -25.99 -16.46
CA PRO A 316 -14.16 -26.30 -17.67
C PRO A 316 -14.69 -25.51 -18.89
N ASP A 317 -15.11 -24.26 -18.70
CA ASP A 317 -15.67 -23.42 -19.77
C ASP A 317 -16.84 -24.07 -20.55
N ARG A 318 -16.99 -23.86 -21.87
CA ARG A 318 -17.92 -24.57 -22.77
C ARG A 318 -17.61 -26.07 -22.95
N GLY A 319 -16.55 -26.59 -22.33
CA GLY A 319 -16.05 -27.93 -22.58
C GLY A 319 -15.16 -28.02 -23.83
N PRO A 320 -14.68 -29.23 -24.18
CA PRO A 320 -13.70 -29.40 -25.23
C PRO A 320 -14.28 -29.06 -26.59
N ASN A 321 -13.57 -28.21 -27.33
CA ASN A 321 -13.87 -27.77 -28.70
C ASN A 321 -12.61 -27.83 -29.59
N ALA A 322 -12.79 -27.70 -30.90
CA ALA A 322 -11.70 -27.52 -31.86
C ALA A 322 -11.78 -26.13 -32.54
N GLU A 323 -10.75 -25.77 -33.29
CA GLU A 323 -10.71 -24.58 -34.12
C GLU A 323 -11.83 -24.59 -35.16
N PRO A 324 -12.42 -23.43 -35.51
CA PRO A 324 -13.48 -23.36 -36.50
C PRO A 324 -12.96 -23.78 -37.88
N VAL A 325 -13.76 -24.55 -38.61
CA VAL A 325 -13.46 -25.01 -39.97
C VAL A 325 -14.70 -24.92 -40.84
N ASP A 326 -14.51 -24.64 -42.13
CA ASP A 326 -15.58 -24.66 -43.14
C ASP A 326 -15.72 -26.09 -43.68
N VAL A 327 -16.62 -26.90 -43.11
CA VAL A 327 -16.81 -28.31 -43.51
C VAL A 327 -17.67 -28.47 -44.76
N ASP A 328 -18.58 -27.52 -45.03
CA ASP A 328 -19.56 -27.63 -46.11
C ASP A 328 -19.27 -26.72 -47.33
N ASN A 329 -18.22 -25.90 -47.24
CA ASN A 329 -17.71 -24.96 -48.24
C ASN A 329 -18.68 -23.82 -48.57
N ASP A 330 -19.49 -23.37 -47.61
CA ASP A 330 -20.38 -22.23 -47.77
C ASP A 330 -19.72 -20.88 -47.43
N GLY A 331 -18.51 -20.92 -46.86
CA GLY A 331 -17.70 -19.77 -46.47
C GLY A 331 -17.95 -19.25 -45.05
N ILE A 332 -18.78 -19.94 -44.27
CA ILE A 332 -18.93 -19.81 -42.83
C ILE A 332 -17.99 -20.82 -42.16
N LEU A 333 -17.59 -20.55 -40.92
CA LEU A 333 -16.77 -21.49 -40.16
C LEU A 333 -17.63 -22.12 -39.07
N GLU A 334 -17.63 -23.45 -39.01
CA GLU A 334 -18.35 -24.22 -38.01
C GLU A 334 -17.42 -24.61 -36.86
N ARG A 335 -17.94 -24.59 -35.63
CA ARG A 335 -17.24 -24.92 -34.39
C ARG A 335 -17.42 -26.41 -34.06
N PRO A 336 -16.37 -27.24 -34.06
CA PRO A 336 -16.48 -28.66 -33.76
C PRO A 336 -16.44 -28.95 -32.26
N PHE A 337 -17.37 -29.80 -31.80
CA PHE A 337 -17.48 -30.26 -30.41
C PHE A 337 -17.18 -31.76 -30.28
N PRO A 338 -15.99 -32.13 -29.77
CA PRO A 338 -15.64 -33.49 -29.38
C PRO A 338 -16.65 -34.22 -28.49
N LEU A 339 -17.23 -33.49 -27.54
CA LEU A 339 -18.24 -33.98 -26.60
C LEU A 339 -19.50 -33.11 -26.76
N PRO A 340 -20.31 -33.33 -27.80
CA PRO A 340 -21.41 -32.42 -28.12
C PRO A 340 -22.51 -32.40 -27.06
N ASP A 341 -22.63 -33.46 -26.26
CA ASP A 341 -23.57 -33.59 -25.14
C ASP A 341 -22.91 -33.26 -23.78
N PHE A 342 -21.75 -32.58 -23.77
CA PHE A 342 -21.14 -32.10 -22.54
C PHE A 342 -22.14 -31.21 -21.78
N GLN A 343 -22.41 -31.60 -20.54
CA GLN A 343 -23.20 -30.83 -19.61
C GLN A 343 -22.25 -29.89 -18.87
N LEU A 344 -22.52 -28.59 -18.93
CA LEU A 344 -21.77 -27.59 -18.16
C LEU A 344 -21.78 -27.98 -16.68
N GLU A 345 -20.67 -27.75 -16.00
CA GLU A 345 -20.51 -28.14 -14.60
C GLU A 345 -19.64 -27.16 -13.84
N VAL A 346 -19.87 -27.09 -12.52
CA VAL A 346 -18.99 -26.41 -11.57
C VAL A 346 -18.20 -27.47 -10.81
N ASP A 347 -16.88 -27.37 -10.87
CA ASP A 347 -15.95 -28.27 -10.21
C ASP A 347 -15.46 -27.68 -8.91
N SER A 348 -15.50 -28.47 -7.84
CA SER A 348 -14.89 -28.10 -6.56
C SER A 348 -13.55 -28.81 -6.41
N PHE A 349 -12.55 -28.10 -5.89
CA PHE A 349 -11.26 -28.71 -5.56
C PHE A 349 -10.67 -28.19 -4.25
N GLU A 350 -9.78 -29.00 -3.67
CA GLU A 350 -9.02 -28.67 -2.47
C GLU A 350 -7.53 -28.57 -2.78
N PHE A 351 -6.88 -27.57 -2.19
CA PHE A 351 -5.42 -27.39 -2.16
C PHE A 351 -4.89 -27.55 -0.73
N ASP A 352 -3.87 -28.38 -0.56
CA ASP A 352 -3.16 -28.54 0.71
C ASP A 352 -1.89 -27.68 0.74
N PRO A 353 -1.86 -26.56 1.49
CA PRO A 353 -0.70 -25.67 1.54
C PRO A 353 0.54 -26.33 2.18
N ALA A 354 0.39 -27.43 2.94
CA ALA A 354 1.53 -28.12 3.54
C ALA A 354 2.22 -29.10 2.58
N THR A 355 1.51 -29.60 1.57
CA THR A 355 2.03 -30.65 0.67
C THR A 355 2.01 -30.27 -0.81
N GLY A 356 1.27 -29.23 -1.19
CA GLY A 356 1.03 -28.86 -2.57
C GLY A 356 0.02 -29.75 -3.31
N GLU A 357 -0.72 -30.61 -2.59
CA GLU A 357 -1.66 -31.55 -3.19
C GLU A 357 -2.93 -30.83 -3.67
N LEU A 358 -3.31 -31.09 -4.93
CA LEU A 358 -4.56 -30.63 -5.54
C LEU A 358 -5.50 -31.83 -5.77
N THR A 359 -6.76 -31.72 -5.32
CA THR A 359 -7.76 -32.79 -5.47
C THR A 359 -9.10 -32.24 -5.91
N ILE A 360 -9.65 -32.75 -7.03
CA ILE A 360 -11.05 -32.51 -7.41
C ILE A 360 -11.95 -33.27 -6.43
N THR A 361 -12.84 -32.55 -5.73
CA THR A 361 -13.69 -33.10 -4.66
C THR A 361 -15.14 -33.27 -5.08
N ASN A 362 -15.65 -32.46 -6.00
CA ASN A 362 -17.02 -32.52 -6.50
C ASN A 362 -17.14 -32.02 -7.94
N ARG A 363 -18.14 -32.50 -8.68
CA ARG A 363 -18.53 -32.03 -10.01
C ARG A 363 -20.04 -31.83 -10.04
N LEU A 364 -20.49 -30.58 -10.16
CA LEU A 364 -21.89 -30.18 -10.08
C LEU A 364 -22.41 -29.84 -11.49
N GLY A 365 -23.17 -30.75 -12.10
CA GLY A 365 -23.78 -30.51 -13.41
C GLY A 365 -24.90 -29.46 -13.36
N LEU A 366 -24.90 -28.54 -14.33
CA LEU A 366 -25.85 -27.44 -14.43
C LEU A 366 -27.07 -27.83 -15.27
N THR A 367 -28.26 -27.48 -14.78
CA THR A 367 -29.54 -27.86 -15.39
C THR A 367 -30.51 -26.69 -15.43
N ARG A 368 -31.45 -26.74 -16.38
CA ARG A 368 -32.64 -25.87 -16.37
C ARG A 368 -33.61 -26.32 -15.28
N ALA A 369 -34.58 -25.47 -14.94
CA ALA A 369 -35.62 -25.77 -13.96
C ALA A 369 -36.44 -27.06 -14.25
N ASP A 370 -36.48 -27.54 -15.50
CA ASP A 370 -37.15 -28.79 -15.90
C ASP A 370 -36.24 -30.03 -15.85
N GLY A 371 -34.98 -29.86 -15.43
CA GLY A 371 -33.96 -30.90 -15.36
C GLY A 371 -33.21 -31.14 -16.67
N THR A 372 -33.48 -30.38 -17.73
CA THR A 372 -32.70 -30.45 -18.98
C THR A 372 -31.27 -29.99 -18.72
N PRO A 373 -30.24 -30.78 -19.07
CA PRO A 373 -28.85 -30.34 -18.99
C PRO A 373 -28.60 -29.09 -19.84
N ILE A 374 -27.84 -28.15 -19.30
CA ILE A 374 -27.32 -27.02 -20.07
C ILE A 374 -26.00 -27.46 -20.70
N THR A 375 -25.84 -27.26 -22.00
CA THR A 375 -24.65 -27.71 -22.75
C THR A 375 -23.71 -26.56 -23.07
N GLY A 376 -22.47 -26.87 -23.44
CA GLY A 376 -21.53 -25.86 -23.95
C GLY A 376 -21.75 -25.42 -25.40
N ARG A 377 -22.90 -25.78 -26.00
CA ARG A 377 -23.19 -25.40 -27.40
C ARG A 377 -23.64 -23.93 -27.47
N PRO A 378 -23.38 -23.24 -28.60
CA PRO A 378 -23.75 -21.83 -28.76
C PRO A 378 -25.27 -21.61 -28.70
N ASN A 379 -25.70 -20.39 -28.35
CA ASN A 379 -27.10 -20.13 -28.01
C ASN A 379 -28.07 -20.09 -29.17
N LEU A 380 -27.82 -19.24 -30.16
CA LEU A 380 -28.80 -18.89 -31.19
C LEU A 380 -28.13 -18.15 -32.35
N GLN A 381 -28.64 -18.38 -33.56
CA GLN A 381 -28.35 -17.58 -34.76
C GLN A 381 -29.37 -16.44 -34.94
N GLY A 382 -29.00 -15.21 -34.60
CA GLY A 382 -29.89 -14.03 -34.69
C GLY A 382 -29.74 -13.19 -35.96
N GLN A 383 -28.53 -13.06 -36.49
CA GLN A 383 -28.18 -12.29 -37.71
C GLN A 383 -27.12 -13.03 -38.54
N SER A 384 -26.45 -12.33 -39.46
CA SER A 384 -25.26 -12.83 -40.14
C SER A 384 -24.05 -12.88 -39.18
N GLN A 385 -23.14 -13.84 -39.41
CA GLN A 385 -21.88 -13.95 -38.67
C GLN A 385 -21.14 -12.62 -38.57
N GLY A 386 -20.57 -12.35 -37.39
CA GLY A 386 -19.88 -11.09 -37.08
C GLY A 386 -20.80 -9.91 -36.76
N LEU A 387 -22.10 -10.14 -36.52
CA LEU A 387 -23.05 -9.12 -36.06
C LEU A 387 -23.66 -9.50 -34.72
N ALA A 388 -24.19 -8.50 -34.00
CA ALA A 388 -24.86 -8.66 -32.73
C ALA A 388 -25.92 -9.79 -32.74
N HIS A 389 -26.03 -10.50 -31.61
CA HIS A 389 -26.95 -11.63 -31.39
C HIS A 389 -26.69 -12.88 -32.27
N THR A 390 -25.50 -13.00 -32.86
CA THR A 390 -25.11 -14.19 -33.64
C THR A 390 -23.96 -14.92 -32.97
N ASP A 391 -24.07 -16.25 -32.88
CA ASP A 391 -23.07 -17.14 -32.30
C ASP A 391 -22.52 -18.12 -33.33
N GLU A 392 -21.54 -18.93 -32.94
CA GLU A 392 -20.92 -19.91 -33.85
C GLU A 392 -21.88 -21.04 -34.24
N GLU A 393 -21.63 -21.68 -35.39
CA GLU A 393 -22.41 -22.83 -35.87
C GLU A 393 -21.82 -24.15 -35.36
N PRO A 394 -22.48 -24.89 -34.44
CA PRO A 394 -21.89 -26.07 -33.84
C PRO A 394 -21.97 -27.31 -34.76
N ILE A 395 -20.89 -28.09 -34.83
CA ILE A 395 -20.84 -29.40 -35.52
C ILE A 395 -20.23 -30.48 -34.62
N ASP A 396 -20.51 -31.75 -34.93
CA ASP A 396 -19.74 -32.87 -34.36
C ASP A 396 -18.40 -33.10 -35.09
N LEU A 397 -17.56 -34.01 -34.57
CA LEU A 397 -16.28 -34.34 -35.21
C LEU A 397 -16.39 -35.04 -36.57
N PHE A 398 -17.60 -35.32 -37.08
CA PHE A 398 -17.82 -35.85 -38.43
C PHE A 398 -18.42 -34.78 -39.37
N GLY A 399 -18.47 -33.51 -38.94
CA GLY A 399 -19.02 -32.41 -39.72
C GLY A 399 -20.54 -32.38 -39.79
N ASN A 400 -21.25 -33.11 -38.91
CA ASN A 400 -22.70 -33.02 -38.87
C ASN A 400 -23.13 -31.79 -38.04
N PRO A 401 -24.04 -30.94 -38.56
CA PRO A 401 -24.61 -29.83 -37.80
C PRO A 401 -25.29 -30.30 -36.52
N LEU A 402 -25.08 -29.54 -35.45
CA LEU A 402 -25.72 -29.70 -34.16
C LEU A 402 -26.75 -28.57 -33.94
N ASP A 403 -27.78 -28.86 -33.16
CA ASP A 403 -28.72 -27.81 -32.75
C ASP A 403 -28.05 -26.90 -31.71
N ASN A 404 -28.26 -25.59 -31.87
CA ASN A 404 -27.96 -24.62 -30.81
C ASN A 404 -28.71 -24.96 -29.52
N ASP A 405 -28.12 -24.60 -28.39
CA ASP A 405 -28.76 -24.70 -27.08
C ASP A 405 -29.13 -23.29 -26.60
N PRO A 406 -30.42 -22.90 -26.58
CA PRO A 406 -30.82 -21.54 -26.20
C PRO A 406 -30.32 -21.04 -24.83
N PHE A 407 -29.97 -21.97 -23.94
CA PHE A 407 -29.40 -21.71 -22.62
C PHE A 407 -27.95 -22.19 -22.49
N GLY A 408 -27.36 -22.78 -23.53
CA GLY A 408 -25.98 -23.22 -23.53
C GLY A 408 -25.02 -22.06 -23.34
N GLY A 409 -23.84 -22.30 -22.79
CA GLY A 409 -22.97 -21.22 -22.35
C GLY A 409 -21.53 -21.51 -22.71
N ASP A 410 -20.82 -20.44 -23.00
CA ASP A 410 -19.37 -20.42 -22.90
C ASP A 410 -19.02 -19.76 -21.57
N ILE A 411 -18.89 -20.60 -20.56
CA ILE A 411 -18.96 -20.12 -19.19
C ILE A 411 -17.58 -19.64 -18.78
N GLU A 412 -17.52 -18.42 -18.28
CA GLU A 412 -16.29 -17.82 -17.79
C GLU A 412 -16.44 -17.53 -16.29
N GLY A 413 -16.05 -16.37 -15.78
CA GLY A 413 -16.06 -16.01 -14.36
C GLY A 413 -17.22 -16.57 -13.50
N ILE A 414 -16.89 -16.95 -12.27
CA ILE A 414 -17.78 -17.60 -11.30
C ILE A 414 -17.70 -16.91 -9.93
N VAL A 415 -18.85 -16.72 -9.27
CA VAL A 415 -18.92 -16.32 -7.86
C VAL A 415 -20.01 -17.09 -7.11
N ARG A 416 -19.79 -17.34 -5.82
CA ARG A 416 -20.84 -17.79 -4.89
C ARG A 416 -21.26 -16.63 -4.00
N THR A 417 -22.54 -16.29 -3.99
CA THR A 417 -23.07 -15.21 -3.15
C THR A 417 -23.35 -15.69 -1.71
N PRO A 418 -23.48 -14.79 -0.72
CA PRO A 418 -23.68 -15.15 0.70
C PRO A 418 -24.90 -16.04 0.98
N ASP A 419 -25.92 -16.01 0.11
CA ASP A 419 -27.09 -16.90 0.18
C ASP A 419 -26.81 -18.34 -0.29
N GLY A 420 -25.59 -18.61 -0.76
CA GLY A 420 -25.10 -19.90 -1.24
C GLY A 420 -25.37 -20.19 -2.71
N THR A 421 -26.05 -19.29 -3.43
CA THR A 421 -26.34 -19.42 -4.87
C THR A 421 -25.09 -19.12 -5.72
N LEU A 422 -25.09 -19.60 -6.96
CA LEU A 422 -23.97 -19.49 -7.89
C LEU A 422 -24.33 -18.52 -9.01
N TRP A 423 -23.41 -17.63 -9.34
CA TRP A 423 -23.49 -16.75 -10.50
C TRP A 423 -22.33 -17.06 -11.43
N LEU A 424 -22.62 -17.11 -12.73
CA LEU A 424 -21.63 -17.36 -13.79
C LEU A 424 -21.89 -16.42 -14.96
N CYS A 425 -20.86 -16.07 -15.72
CA CYS A 425 -20.99 -15.26 -16.93
C CYS A 425 -20.70 -16.05 -18.23
N ASP A 426 -20.97 -15.41 -19.37
CA ASP A 426 -21.03 -16.06 -20.67
C ASP A 426 -20.27 -15.26 -21.75
N GLU A 427 -19.28 -15.89 -22.40
CA GLU A 427 -18.54 -15.31 -23.50
C GLU A 427 -19.35 -15.38 -24.81
N TYR A 428 -20.25 -16.35 -25.02
CA TYR A 428 -21.04 -16.43 -26.25
C TYR A 428 -21.98 -15.26 -26.40
N ARG A 429 -22.49 -14.73 -25.31
CA ARG A 429 -23.23 -13.47 -25.34
C ARG A 429 -23.17 -12.94 -23.93
N PRO A 430 -22.91 -11.64 -23.72
CA PRO A 430 -22.92 -11.08 -22.37
C PRO A 430 -24.18 -11.50 -21.63
N ALA A 431 -24.07 -12.46 -20.72
CA ALA A 431 -25.16 -13.02 -19.96
C ALA A 431 -24.69 -13.33 -18.54
N LEU A 432 -25.62 -13.23 -17.60
CA LEU A 432 -25.42 -13.71 -16.23
C LEU A 432 -26.38 -14.86 -15.97
N TYR A 433 -25.86 -15.99 -15.54
CA TYR A 433 -26.65 -17.13 -15.09
C TYR A 433 -26.70 -17.14 -13.57
N HIS A 434 -27.90 -17.27 -12.99
CA HIS A 434 -28.10 -17.45 -11.56
C HIS A 434 -28.60 -18.86 -11.29
N PHE A 435 -27.81 -19.67 -10.59
CA PHE A 435 -28.13 -21.04 -10.22
C PHE A 435 -28.33 -21.16 -8.71
N ASP A 436 -29.22 -22.06 -8.30
CA ASP A 436 -29.25 -22.49 -6.91
C ASP A 436 -28.00 -23.32 -6.53
N ALA A 437 -27.86 -23.62 -5.25
CA ALA A 437 -26.71 -24.39 -4.74
C ALA A 437 -26.63 -25.83 -5.28
N ASP A 438 -27.71 -26.35 -5.88
CA ASP A 438 -27.80 -27.68 -6.48
C ASP A 438 -27.58 -27.65 -8.01
N GLY A 439 -27.24 -26.49 -8.58
CA GLY A 439 -26.93 -26.32 -10.00
C GLY A 439 -28.18 -26.20 -10.89
N VAL A 440 -29.33 -25.83 -10.33
CA VAL A 440 -30.56 -25.57 -11.10
C VAL A 440 -30.68 -24.09 -11.43
N LEU A 441 -30.87 -23.78 -12.71
CA LEU A 441 -31.01 -22.41 -13.19
C LEU A 441 -32.26 -21.76 -12.60
N ILE A 442 -32.06 -20.68 -11.85
CA ILE A 442 -33.09 -19.81 -11.31
C ILE A 442 -33.51 -18.82 -12.40
N GLU A 443 -32.55 -18.10 -12.97
CA GLU A 443 -32.78 -17.05 -13.98
C GLU A 443 -31.52 -16.83 -14.82
N ARG A 444 -31.70 -16.35 -16.06
CA ARG A 444 -30.59 -15.91 -16.92
C ARG A 444 -30.88 -14.50 -17.41
N PHE A 445 -29.94 -13.58 -17.24
CA PHE A 445 -30.05 -12.19 -17.66
C PHE A 445 -29.25 -11.92 -18.92
N VAL A 446 -29.82 -11.15 -19.86
CA VAL A 446 -29.25 -10.87 -21.18
C VAL A 446 -29.50 -9.41 -21.60
N PRO A 447 -28.85 -8.90 -22.67
CA PRO A 447 -29.10 -7.56 -23.18
C PRO A 447 -30.48 -7.44 -23.81
N GLU A 448 -31.06 -6.25 -23.71
CA GLU A 448 -32.29 -5.87 -24.40
C GLU A 448 -32.25 -6.22 -25.90
N GLY A 449 -33.33 -6.81 -26.42
CA GLY A 449 -33.45 -7.28 -27.80
C GLY A 449 -33.01 -8.72 -28.05
N SER A 450 -32.39 -9.40 -27.09
CA SER A 450 -31.90 -10.78 -27.24
C SER A 450 -33.00 -11.81 -27.53
N ASN A 451 -34.24 -11.57 -27.08
CA ASN A 451 -35.38 -12.45 -27.34
C ASN A 451 -36.05 -12.21 -28.70
N GLY A 452 -35.53 -11.30 -29.53
CA GLY A 452 -36.11 -10.89 -30.81
C GLY A 452 -36.10 -11.95 -31.93
N PHE A 453 -35.51 -13.13 -31.70
CA PHE A 453 -35.17 -14.11 -32.75
C PHE A 453 -35.93 -15.45 -32.64
N GLY A 454 -37.11 -15.44 -32.02
CA GLY A 454 -38.05 -16.56 -32.04
C GLY A 454 -37.83 -17.63 -30.97
N VAL A 455 -36.84 -17.46 -30.11
CA VAL A 455 -36.61 -18.26 -28.89
C VAL A 455 -36.31 -17.30 -27.73
N GLU A 456 -36.90 -17.57 -26.57
CA GLU A 456 -36.57 -16.86 -25.33
C GLU A 456 -35.26 -17.44 -24.77
N VAL A 457 -34.28 -16.57 -24.60
CA VAL A 457 -32.92 -16.92 -24.17
C VAL A 457 -32.61 -16.43 -22.76
N GLY A 458 -33.46 -15.57 -22.18
CA GLY A 458 -33.31 -15.06 -20.81
C GLY A 458 -34.13 -13.80 -20.57
N THR A 459 -34.09 -13.28 -19.35
CA THR A 459 -34.66 -11.99 -18.96
C THR A 459 -33.79 -10.84 -19.46
N GLU A 460 -34.37 -9.93 -20.25
CA GLU A 460 -33.67 -8.75 -20.76
C GLU A 460 -33.49 -7.71 -19.65
N ALA A 461 -32.25 -7.49 -19.21
CA ALA A 461 -31.92 -6.61 -18.08
C ALA A 461 -30.69 -5.71 -18.29
N PHE A 462 -29.93 -5.93 -19.36
CA PHE A 462 -28.77 -5.09 -19.69
C PHE A 462 -29.08 -4.14 -20.86
N PRO A 463 -28.47 -2.94 -20.91
CA PRO A 463 -28.65 -2.05 -22.06
C PRO A 463 -28.36 -2.74 -23.39
N ALA A 464 -29.14 -2.45 -24.44
CA ALA A 464 -29.03 -3.12 -25.74
C ALA A 464 -27.63 -3.07 -26.38
N VAL A 465 -26.81 -2.07 -26.04
CA VAL A 465 -25.44 -1.91 -26.58
C VAL A 465 -24.53 -3.11 -26.22
N TRP A 466 -24.79 -3.79 -25.10
CA TRP A 466 -24.02 -4.97 -24.68
C TRP A 466 -24.17 -6.17 -25.64
N ALA A 467 -25.18 -6.17 -26.50
CA ALA A 467 -25.28 -7.18 -27.56
C ALA A 467 -24.25 -6.98 -28.69
N GLN A 468 -23.69 -5.77 -28.85
CA GLN A 468 -22.70 -5.42 -29.87
C GLN A 468 -21.29 -5.84 -29.45
N ARG A 469 -21.14 -7.11 -29.11
CA ARG A 469 -19.86 -7.72 -28.77
C ARG A 469 -19.17 -8.23 -30.03
N ARG A 470 -17.84 -8.32 -30.03
CA ARG A 470 -17.10 -9.11 -31.05
C ARG A 470 -17.45 -10.59 -30.90
N SER A 471 -17.75 -11.29 -31.99
CA SER A 471 -18.13 -12.72 -31.91
C SER A 471 -17.16 -13.53 -31.05
N ASN A 472 -17.72 -14.33 -30.14
CA ASN A 472 -16.99 -15.05 -29.10
C ASN A 472 -16.16 -14.15 -28.16
N ARG A 473 -16.66 -12.99 -27.74
CA ARG A 473 -15.99 -12.03 -26.80
C ARG A 473 -17.01 -11.35 -25.87
N GLY A 474 -17.80 -12.15 -25.18
CA GLY A 474 -18.82 -11.73 -24.22
C GLY A 474 -18.24 -11.40 -22.85
N PHE A 475 -19.00 -11.68 -21.78
CA PHE A 475 -18.49 -11.48 -20.42
C PHE A 475 -17.45 -12.55 -20.10
N GLU A 476 -16.27 -12.09 -19.66
CA GLU A 476 -15.15 -12.94 -19.25
C GLU A 476 -15.11 -13.14 -17.75
N ALA A 477 -15.38 -12.09 -16.99
CA ALA A 477 -15.17 -12.11 -15.56
C ALA A 477 -16.37 -11.55 -14.82
N ILE A 478 -16.56 -12.03 -13.60
CA ILE A 478 -17.51 -11.45 -12.66
C ILE A 478 -16.92 -11.37 -11.25
N ALA A 479 -17.23 -10.29 -10.56
CA ALA A 479 -16.94 -10.11 -9.14
C ALA A 479 -18.21 -9.76 -8.38
N TYR A 480 -18.34 -10.25 -7.16
CA TYR A 480 -19.45 -9.92 -6.26
C TYR A 480 -19.01 -8.92 -5.20
N GLN A 481 -19.82 -7.90 -4.94
CA GLN A 481 -19.62 -6.92 -3.89
C GLN A 481 -20.97 -6.33 -3.44
N GLU A 482 -21.30 -6.40 -2.15
CA GLU A 482 -22.45 -5.71 -1.54
C GLU A 482 -23.80 -5.88 -2.28
N GLY A 483 -24.10 -7.10 -2.74
CA GLY A 483 -25.35 -7.36 -3.47
C GLY A 483 -25.31 -6.99 -4.96
N THR A 484 -24.16 -6.56 -5.47
CA THR A 484 -23.94 -6.23 -6.88
C THR A 484 -22.97 -7.22 -7.51
N ILE A 485 -23.30 -7.67 -8.73
CA ILE A 485 -22.39 -8.41 -9.61
C ILE A 485 -21.80 -7.41 -10.61
N TYR A 486 -20.48 -7.32 -10.63
CA TYR A 486 -19.72 -6.56 -11.62
C TYR A 486 -19.27 -7.51 -12.72
N ALA A 487 -19.73 -7.31 -13.95
CA ALA A 487 -19.39 -8.14 -15.10
C ALA A 487 -18.47 -7.40 -16.08
N PHE A 488 -17.39 -8.05 -16.48
CA PHE A 488 -16.33 -7.51 -17.32
C PHE A 488 -16.40 -8.16 -18.69
N ILE A 489 -16.49 -7.36 -19.75
CA ILE A 489 -16.46 -7.92 -21.12
C ILE A 489 -15.02 -8.20 -21.55
N GLN A 490 -14.78 -9.32 -22.23
CA GLN A 490 -13.43 -9.80 -22.54
C GLN A 490 -12.63 -8.75 -23.34
N SER A 491 -13.26 -8.23 -24.41
CA SER A 491 -12.68 -7.24 -25.31
C SER A 491 -13.67 -6.11 -25.55
N PRO A 492 -13.19 -4.91 -25.97
CA PRO A 492 -14.06 -3.78 -26.29
C PRO A 492 -15.24 -4.17 -27.20
N LEU A 493 -16.39 -3.54 -26.97
CA LEU A 493 -17.57 -3.75 -27.81
C LEU A 493 -17.27 -3.41 -29.27
N ASP A 494 -17.91 -4.13 -30.18
CA ASP A 494 -17.93 -3.77 -31.59
C ASP A 494 -19.04 -2.75 -31.84
N ASN A 495 -18.88 -1.53 -31.33
CA ASN A 495 -19.88 -0.48 -31.47
C ASN A 495 -19.27 0.73 -32.22
N PRO A 496 -19.75 1.08 -33.42
CA PRO A 496 -20.88 0.47 -34.12
C PRO A 496 -20.58 -0.96 -34.60
N ASP A 497 -21.63 -1.79 -34.63
CA ASP A 497 -21.58 -3.20 -35.06
C ASP A 497 -21.21 -3.35 -36.55
N LEU A 498 -20.10 -4.03 -36.80
CA LEU A 498 -19.50 -4.23 -38.12
C LEU A 498 -19.15 -5.71 -38.33
N PRO A 499 -19.45 -6.31 -39.50
CA PRO A 499 -19.16 -7.73 -39.78
C PRO A 499 -17.70 -8.18 -39.64
N ASN A 500 -16.75 -7.26 -39.50
CA ASN A 500 -15.32 -7.54 -39.36
C ASN A 500 -14.77 -7.19 -37.96
N ASP A 501 -15.64 -6.89 -37.00
CA ASP A 501 -15.35 -6.45 -35.64
C ASP A 501 -14.32 -5.31 -35.52
N ASN A 502 -14.25 -4.43 -36.53
CA ASN A 502 -13.18 -3.45 -36.58
C ASN A 502 -13.32 -2.35 -35.51
N SER A 503 -14.53 -2.08 -35.02
CA SER A 503 -14.74 -1.12 -33.94
C SER A 503 -14.13 -1.68 -32.64
N SER A 504 -14.35 -2.96 -32.36
CA SER A 504 -13.74 -3.67 -31.24
C SER A 504 -12.21 -3.74 -31.37
N LYS A 505 -11.69 -4.26 -32.49
CA LYS A 505 -10.25 -4.55 -32.71
C LYS A 505 -9.33 -3.33 -32.67
N THR A 506 -9.88 -2.13 -32.81
CA THR A 506 -9.10 -0.88 -32.81
C THR A 506 -9.34 -0.03 -31.57
N SER A 507 -10.25 -0.44 -30.68
CA SER A 507 -10.56 0.27 -29.45
C SER A 507 -9.67 -0.21 -28.29
N LEU A 508 -9.46 0.68 -27.34
CA LEU A 508 -8.94 0.34 -26.00
C LEU A 508 -10.01 0.54 -24.92
N ASN A 509 -11.19 1.03 -25.29
CA ASN A 509 -12.24 1.42 -24.37
C ASN A 509 -13.16 0.21 -24.16
N ASN A 510 -12.88 -0.53 -23.10
CA ASN A 510 -13.66 -1.67 -22.65
C ASN A 510 -14.74 -1.23 -21.64
N ARG A 511 -15.63 -2.15 -21.22
CA ARG A 511 -16.74 -1.80 -20.31
C ARG A 511 -16.90 -2.79 -19.14
N ILE A 512 -17.39 -2.26 -18.03
CA ILE A 512 -17.81 -3.02 -16.83
C ILE A 512 -19.30 -2.73 -16.58
N LEU A 513 -20.11 -3.76 -16.38
CA LEU A 513 -21.52 -3.66 -16.00
C LEU A 513 -21.67 -3.91 -14.49
N ALA A 514 -22.40 -3.06 -13.77
CA ALA A 514 -22.79 -3.31 -12.38
C ALA A 514 -24.28 -3.71 -12.33
N PHE A 515 -24.57 -4.90 -11.80
CA PHE A 515 -25.90 -5.51 -11.76
C PHE A 515 -26.33 -5.82 -10.33
N ASP A 516 -27.38 -5.14 -9.86
CA ASP A 516 -27.93 -5.35 -8.53
C ASP A 516 -28.82 -6.60 -8.51
N ILE A 517 -28.44 -7.58 -7.67
CA ILE A 517 -29.11 -8.89 -7.67
C ILE A 517 -30.48 -8.85 -6.98
N ALA A 518 -30.70 -7.91 -6.06
CA ALA A 518 -31.95 -7.79 -5.30
C ALA A 518 -33.10 -7.25 -6.15
N THR A 519 -32.80 -6.29 -7.03
CA THR A 519 -33.71 -5.67 -7.98
C THR A 519 -33.66 -6.32 -9.35
N SER A 520 -32.65 -7.14 -9.62
CA SER A 520 -32.37 -7.76 -10.92
C SER A 520 -32.25 -6.72 -12.04
N SER A 521 -31.49 -5.66 -11.79
CA SER A 521 -31.37 -4.53 -12.71
C SER A 521 -29.94 -4.00 -12.82
N THR A 522 -29.62 -3.43 -13.98
CA THR A 522 -28.36 -2.72 -14.18
C THR A 522 -28.37 -1.41 -13.39
N VAL A 523 -27.38 -1.22 -12.51
CA VAL A 523 -27.24 -0.02 -11.66
C VAL A 523 -26.02 0.83 -12.04
N GLY A 524 -25.11 0.30 -12.87
CA GLY A 524 -23.99 1.07 -13.37
C GLY A 524 -23.35 0.49 -14.61
N GLU A 525 -22.66 1.36 -15.34
CA GLU A 525 -21.80 1.02 -16.47
C GLU A 525 -20.56 1.90 -16.41
N TYR A 526 -19.36 1.33 -16.59
CA TYR A 526 -18.10 2.06 -16.43
C TYR A 526 -17.15 1.80 -17.60
N LEU A 527 -16.44 2.84 -18.02
CA LEU A 527 -15.42 2.73 -19.06
C LEU A 527 -14.09 2.25 -18.46
N TYR A 528 -13.63 1.09 -18.88
CA TYR A 528 -12.37 0.49 -18.45
C TYR A 528 -11.40 0.44 -19.62
N ARG A 529 -10.24 1.09 -19.51
CA ARG A 529 -9.27 1.12 -20.63
C ARG A 529 -8.26 0.00 -20.50
N ILE A 530 -8.26 -0.95 -21.44
CA ILE A 530 -7.31 -2.08 -21.47
C ILE A 530 -5.89 -1.61 -21.84
N GLU A 531 -4.85 -2.33 -21.41
CA GLU A 531 -3.42 -1.98 -21.62
C GLU A 531 -3.07 -1.82 -23.10
N GLY A 532 -3.62 -2.70 -23.96
CA GLY A 532 -3.37 -2.69 -25.39
C GLY A 532 -1.99 -3.23 -25.79
N GLY A 533 -1.62 -2.99 -27.05
CA GLY A 533 -0.33 -3.43 -27.61
C GLY A 533 -0.11 -4.96 -27.55
N GLY A 534 -1.17 -5.75 -27.71
CA GLY A 534 -1.15 -7.21 -27.64
C GLY A 534 -1.92 -7.78 -26.45
N SER A 535 -2.05 -7.04 -25.33
CA SER A 535 -2.98 -7.36 -24.24
C SER A 535 -4.34 -6.77 -24.61
N ASP A 536 -5.24 -7.62 -25.10
CA ASP A 536 -6.55 -7.24 -25.65
C ASP A 536 -7.72 -8.03 -25.04
N LYS A 537 -7.45 -8.82 -23.99
CA LYS A 537 -8.44 -9.64 -23.30
C LYS A 537 -8.33 -9.49 -21.78
N VAL A 538 -9.48 -9.40 -21.14
CA VAL A 538 -9.64 -9.76 -19.72
C VAL A 538 -9.44 -11.27 -19.58
N GLY A 539 -8.94 -11.72 -18.43
CA GLY A 539 -8.86 -13.14 -18.07
C GLY A 539 -9.84 -13.50 -16.96
N ASP A 540 -9.75 -12.83 -15.81
CA ASP A 540 -10.72 -12.95 -14.71
C ASP A 540 -10.67 -11.69 -13.83
N ALA A 541 -11.58 -11.59 -12.86
CA ALA A 541 -11.65 -10.49 -11.91
C ALA A 541 -12.15 -10.95 -10.54
N VAL A 542 -11.63 -10.32 -9.49
CA VAL A 542 -12.09 -10.53 -8.11
C VAL A 542 -12.25 -9.20 -7.39
N SER A 543 -13.23 -9.12 -6.48
CA SER A 543 -13.42 -7.95 -5.62
C SER A 543 -12.26 -7.85 -4.62
N LEU A 544 -11.74 -6.63 -4.44
CA LEU A 544 -10.68 -6.33 -3.46
C LEU A 544 -11.26 -5.64 -2.22
N ARG A 545 -11.95 -4.51 -2.43
CA ARG A 545 -12.56 -3.61 -1.42
C ARG A 545 -13.72 -2.84 -2.06
N PRO A 546 -14.59 -2.14 -1.32
CA PRO A 546 -15.71 -1.36 -1.90
C PRO A 546 -15.27 -0.49 -3.10
N GLY A 547 -15.79 -0.81 -4.29
CA GLY A 547 -15.46 -0.12 -5.55
C GLY A 547 -14.10 -0.46 -6.18
N GLU A 548 -13.31 -1.35 -5.57
CA GLU A 548 -11.97 -1.77 -6.01
C GLU A 548 -11.94 -3.25 -6.43
N PHE A 549 -11.25 -3.56 -7.53
CA PHE A 549 -11.14 -4.92 -8.07
C PHE A 549 -9.71 -5.23 -8.53
N LEU A 550 -9.38 -6.51 -8.53
CA LEU A 550 -8.22 -7.05 -9.23
C LEU A 550 -8.68 -7.71 -10.53
N VAL A 551 -8.05 -7.36 -11.66
CA VAL A 551 -8.44 -7.83 -13.00
C VAL A 551 -7.23 -8.36 -13.75
N ILE A 552 -7.28 -9.59 -14.26
CA ILE A 552 -6.27 -10.11 -15.18
C ILE A 552 -6.50 -9.48 -16.56
N GLU A 553 -5.46 -8.87 -17.13
CA GLU A 553 -5.37 -8.65 -18.56
C GLU A 553 -4.25 -9.51 -19.15
N ARG A 554 -4.50 -10.08 -20.32
CA ARG A 554 -3.57 -11.02 -20.95
C ARG A 554 -3.51 -10.94 -22.46
N ASP A 555 -2.34 -11.28 -22.99
CA ASP A 555 -2.10 -11.64 -24.38
C ASP A 555 -2.02 -13.15 -24.57
N SER A 556 -1.82 -13.59 -25.81
CA SER A 556 -1.56 -15.00 -26.15
C SER A 556 -0.08 -15.37 -26.30
N ALA A 557 0.83 -14.57 -25.74
CA ALA A 557 2.27 -14.83 -25.82
C ALA A 557 2.76 -15.69 -24.64
N PHE A 558 3.92 -16.33 -24.82
CA PHE A 558 4.60 -17.12 -23.80
C PHE A 558 5.90 -16.45 -23.37
N GLY A 559 6.38 -16.81 -22.18
CA GLY A 559 7.67 -16.38 -21.63
C GLY A 559 7.62 -15.00 -20.96
N PRO A 560 8.77 -14.50 -20.46
CA PRO A 560 8.83 -13.35 -19.55
C PRO A 560 8.48 -12.01 -20.20
N THR A 561 8.29 -11.97 -21.53
CA THR A 561 7.83 -10.77 -22.25
C THR A 561 6.35 -10.80 -22.59
N ALA A 562 5.65 -11.88 -22.24
CA ALA A 562 4.20 -11.96 -22.37
C ALA A 562 3.55 -10.91 -21.48
N LYS A 563 2.45 -10.34 -21.95
CA LYS A 563 1.63 -9.43 -21.17
C LYS A 563 0.60 -10.25 -20.43
N LYS A 564 0.88 -10.52 -19.16
CA LYS A 564 -0.03 -11.22 -18.24
C LYS A 564 0.08 -10.50 -16.91
N LYS A 565 -0.90 -9.66 -16.61
CA LYS A 565 -0.84 -8.78 -15.44
C LYS A 565 -2.16 -8.78 -14.72
N ILE A 566 -2.08 -8.79 -13.39
CA ILE A 566 -3.19 -8.43 -12.53
C ILE A 566 -3.11 -6.92 -12.33
N PHE A 567 -4.17 -6.21 -12.68
CA PHE A 567 -4.33 -4.79 -12.45
C PHE A 567 -5.24 -4.57 -11.25
N HIS A 568 -4.88 -3.60 -10.40
CA HIS A 568 -5.81 -3.00 -9.45
C HIS A 568 -6.57 -1.90 -10.18
N ILE A 569 -7.90 -1.93 -10.07
CA ILE A 569 -8.79 -0.93 -10.64
C ILE A 569 -9.70 -0.35 -9.57
N ASP A 570 -10.04 0.93 -9.69
CA ASP A 570 -10.92 1.65 -8.76
C ASP A 570 -11.99 2.44 -9.52
N LEU A 571 -13.26 2.13 -9.22
CA LEU A 571 -14.45 2.67 -9.85
C LEU A 571 -15.03 3.88 -9.10
N ARG A 572 -14.60 4.18 -7.87
CA ARG A 572 -15.24 5.19 -7.00
C ARG A 572 -15.27 6.59 -7.61
N HIS A 573 -14.27 6.90 -8.45
CA HIS A 573 -14.18 8.18 -9.16
C HIS A 573 -14.50 8.08 -10.65
N ALA A 574 -14.90 6.90 -11.13
CA ALA A 574 -15.24 6.69 -12.53
C ALA A 574 -16.64 7.22 -12.85
N THR A 575 -16.81 7.73 -14.07
CA THR A 575 -18.12 8.19 -14.53
C THR A 575 -19.02 7.00 -14.80
N ASN A 576 -20.18 6.94 -14.13
CA ASN A 576 -21.24 5.99 -14.46
C ASN A 576 -21.91 6.41 -15.78
N LEU A 577 -21.89 5.50 -16.76
CA LEU A 577 -22.32 5.72 -18.14
C LEU A 577 -23.80 5.41 -18.38
N LEU A 578 -24.49 4.78 -17.42
CA LEU A 578 -25.85 4.24 -17.62
C LEU A 578 -26.85 5.32 -18.08
N ASP A 579 -26.74 6.53 -17.53
CA ASP A 579 -27.60 7.67 -17.85
C ASP A 579 -26.91 8.73 -18.74
N LEU A 580 -25.80 8.37 -19.38
CA LEU A 580 -25.00 9.32 -20.17
C LEU A 580 -25.75 9.75 -21.44
N ASP A 581 -25.79 11.07 -21.69
CA ASP A 581 -26.40 11.63 -22.91
C ASP A 581 -25.60 11.18 -24.15
N GLN A 582 -26.24 10.40 -25.02
CA GLN A 582 -25.67 9.92 -26.28
C GLN A 582 -25.24 11.05 -27.23
N ALA A 583 -25.65 12.31 -27.00
CA ALA A 583 -25.13 13.45 -27.74
C ALA A 583 -23.63 13.69 -27.49
N ILE A 584 -23.07 13.19 -26.39
CA ILE A 584 -21.68 13.45 -25.96
C ILE A 584 -20.64 12.86 -26.92
N VAL A 585 -20.96 11.74 -27.58
CA VAL A 585 -20.09 11.09 -28.58
C VAL A 585 -20.23 11.73 -29.98
N GLY A 586 -21.17 12.67 -30.14
CA GLY A 586 -21.48 13.31 -31.41
C GLY A 586 -22.25 12.42 -32.41
N PRO A 587 -22.74 12.98 -33.53
CA PRO A 587 -23.57 12.24 -34.47
C PRO A 587 -22.84 11.05 -35.12
N GLY A 588 -23.30 9.83 -34.81
CA GLY A 588 -22.73 8.58 -35.32
C GLY A 588 -21.41 8.17 -34.69
N GLY A 589 -20.98 8.84 -33.61
CA GLY A 589 -19.86 8.42 -32.78
C GLY A 589 -20.28 7.40 -31.71
N THR A 590 -19.29 6.77 -31.08
CA THR A 590 -19.46 5.77 -30.01
C THR A 590 -18.36 5.94 -28.97
N LEU A 591 -18.57 5.44 -27.75
CA LEU A 591 -17.57 5.50 -26.68
C LEU A 591 -16.31 4.68 -27.06
N GLU A 592 -16.49 3.58 -27.78
CA GLU A 592 -15.43 2.71 -28.29
C GLU A 592 -14.46 3.47 -29.22
N GLY A 593 -14.96 4.48 -29.93
CA GLY A 593 -14.17 5.27 -30.89
C GLY A 593 -13.48 6.50 -30.30
N MET A 594 -13.68 6.84 -29.02
CA MET A 594 -13.12 8.05 -28.42
C MET A 594 -11.67 7.86 -27.95
N SER A 595 -10.81 8.84 -28.22
CA SER A 595 -9.46 8.91 -27.62
C SER A 595 -9.51 9.33 -26.15
N ALA A 596 -8.41 9.16 -25.42
CA ALA A 596 -8.29 9.60 -24.02
C ALA A 596 -8.56 11.10 -23.86
N GLU A 597 -8.08 11.92 -24.81
CA GLU A 597 -8.31 13.36 -24.83
C GLU A 597 -9.77 13.69 -25.07
N GLN A 598 -10.45 12.97 -25.97
CA GLN A 598 -11.87 13.17 -26.23
C GLN A 598 -12.75 12.80 -25.03
N LEU A 599 -12.38 11.74 -24.29
CA LEU A 599 -13.06 11.36 -23.04
C LEU A 599 -12.89 12.45 -21.98
N ALA A 600 -11.67 12.97 -21.80
CA ALA A 600 -11.40 14.07 -20.88
C ALA A 600 -12.15 15.35 -21.26
N ASP A 601 -12.17 15.72 -22.54
CA ASP A 601 -12.94 16.88 -23.05
C ASP A 601 -14.46 16.72 -22.83
N ALA A 602 -14.94 15.47 -22.83
CA ALA A 602 -16.33 15.13 -22.53
C ALA A 602 -16.62 15.08 -21.01
N GLY A 603 -15.60 15.21 -20.15
CA GLY A 603 -15.75 15.02 -18.70
C GLY A 603 -16.05 13.58 -18.29
N ILE A 604 -15.75 12.61 -19.15
CA ILE A 604 -15.85 11.19 -18.83
C ILE A 604 -14.53 10.76 -18.20
N VAL A 605 -14.58 10.36 -16.94
CA VAL A 605 -13.45 9.80 -16.20
C VAL A 605 -13.52 8.27 -16.31
N PRO A 606 -12.60 7.62 -17.04
CA PRO A 606 -12.50 6.17 -17.05
C PRO A 606 -12.08 5.63 -15.68
N VAL A 607 -12.32 4.34 -15.46
CA VAL A 607 -11.82 3.59 -14.30
C VAL A 607 -10.30 3.77 -14.17
N SER A 608 -9.85 4.11 -12.96
CA SER A 608 -8.43 4.23 -12.67
C SER A 608 -7.79 2.83 -12.62
N LYS A 609 -6.52 2.73 -13.01
CA LYS A 609 -5.86 1.44 -13.19
C LYS A 609 -4.37 1.53 -12.93
N GLU A 610 -3.84 0.55 -12.20
CA GLU A 610 -2.41 0.37 -11.96
C GLU A 610 -2.03 -1.11 -11.96
N VAL A 611 -0.77 -1.42 -12.31
CA VAL A 611 -0.29 -2.80 -12.25
C VAL A 611 -0.20 -3.23 -10.78
N TYR A 612 -0.86 -4.32 -10.43
CA TYR A 612 -0.81 -4.92 -9.10
C TYR A 612 0.24 -6.02 -9.05
N VAL A 613 0.18 -6.97 -9.99
CA VAL A 613 1.17 -8.05 -10.15
C VAL A 613 1.44 -8.30 -11.63
N ASP A 614 2.72 -8.42 -12.02
CA ASP A 614 3.09 -8.91 -13.35
C ASP A 614 3.31 -10.43 -13.29
N LEU A 615 2.29 -11.19 -13.70
CA LEU A 615 2.27 -12.65 -13.66
C LEU A 615 3.41 -13.25 -14.49
N ALA A 616 3.72 -12.65 -15.64
CA ALA A 616 4.79 -13.14 -16.50
C ALA A 616 6.17 -12.92 -15.84
N ALA A 617 6.37 -11.76 -15.19
CA ALA A 617 7.61 -11.44 -14.49
C ALA A 617 7.88 -12.34 -13.29
N ILE A 618 6.84 -12.77 -12.57
CA ILE A 618 6.98 -13.68 -11.41
C ILE A 618 6.96 -15.17 -11.79
N GLY A 619 6.79 -15.50 -13.08
CA GLY A 619 7.01 -16.85 -13.61
C GLY A 619 5.78 -17.59 -14.14
N PHE A 620 4.57 -17.02 -14.07
CA PHE A 620 3.36 -17.61 -14.64
C PHE A 620 3.24 -17.31 -16.15
N SER A 621 4.27 -17.68 -16.91
CA SER A 621 4.40 -17.39 -18.36
C SER A 621 4.57 -18.63 -19.24
N SER A 622 4.45 -19.82 -18.65
CA SER A 622 4.48 -21.11 -19.37
C SER A 622 3.14 -21.48 -20.03
N VAL A 623 2.09 -20.71 -19.76
CA VAL A 623 0.72 -20.92 -20.26
C VAL A 623 0.27 -19.72 -21.08
N ASP A 624 -0.69 -19.92 -21.99
CA ASP A 624 -1.30 -18.83 -22.80
C ASP A 624 -2.36 -18.07 -21.98
N LYS A 625 -3.28 -18.81 -21.38
CA LYS A 625 -4.56 -18.32 -20.87
C LYS A 625 -4.63 -18.31 -19.34
N ALA A 626 -4.19 -17.23 -18.70
CA ALA A 626 -4.49 -17.01 -17.28
C ALA A 626 -5.93 -16.47 -17.19
N GLU A 627 -6.86 -17.29 -16.74
CA GLU A 627 -8.32 -17.06 -16.86
C GLU A 627 -9.10 -17.27 -15.57
N GLY A 628 -8.44 -17.65 -14.48
CA GLY A 628 -9.07 -17.71 -13.16
C GLY A 628 -8.27 -16.96 -12.13
N LEU A 629 -8.93 -16.11 -11.32
CA LEU A 629 -8.32 -15.31 -10.27
C LEU A 629 -9.17 -15.36 -9.00
N ALA A 630 -8.54 -15.71 -7.87
CA ALA A 630 -9.18 -15.61 -6.57
C ALA A 630 -8.31 -14.84 -5.58
N LEU A 631 -8.96 -14.01 -4.77
CA LEU A 631 -8.37 -13.35 -3.61
C LEU A 631 -8.53 -14.26 -2.38
N LEU A 632 -7.41 -14.52 -1.71
CA LEU A 632 -7.36 -15.20 -0.42
C LEU A 632 -6.96 -14.19 0.67
N HIS A 633 -6.98 -14.63 1.93
CA HIS A 633 -6.56 -13.79 3.05
C HIS A 633 -5.03 -13.63 3.15
N GLY A 634 -4.57 -12.57 3.82
CA GLY A 634 -3.16 -12.43 4.24
C GLY A 634 -2.17 -12.18 3.10
N GLY A 635 -2.61 -11.54 2.01
CA GLY A 635 -1.77 -11.26 0.85
C GLY A 635 -1.57 -12.45 -0.07
N LEU A 636 -2.51 -13.39 -0.10
CA LEU A 636 -2.49 -14.50 -1.04
C LEU A 636 -3.45 -14.26 -2.21
N LEU A 637 -2.99 -14.51 -3.43
CA LEU A 637 -3.83 -14.64 -4.61
C LEU A 637 -3.67 -16.03 -5.20
N ALA A 638 -4.71 -16.56 -5.83
CA ALA A 638 -4.64 -17.78 -6.61
C ALA A 638 -4.97 -17.49 -8.07
N VAL A 639 -4.25 -18.16 -8.98
CA VAL A 639 -4.49 -18.09 -10.41
C VAL A 639 -4.57 -19.50 -11.01
N VAL A 640 -5.48 -19.72 -11.94
CA VAL A 640 -5.53 -20.95 -12.76
C VAL A 640 -5.45 -20.59 -14.24
N ASN A 641 -5.22 -21.61 -15.07
CA ASN A 641 -5.18 -21.43 -16.52
C ASN A 641 -6.14 -22.39 -17.23
N ASP A 642 -6.72 -21.87 -18.31
CA ASP A 642 -7.31 -22.69 -19.35
C ASP A 642 -6.15 -23.33 -20.14
N ASN A 643 -6.22 -24.64 -20.29
CA ASN A 643 -5.23 -25.42 -21.01
C ASN A 643 -5.80 -26.09 -22.26
N ASP A 644 -6.99 -25.65 -22.71
CA ASP A 644 -7.73 -26.15 -23.86
C ASP A 644 -7.89 -27.68 -23.83
N PHE A 645 -8.05 -28.28 -22.65
CA PHE A 645 -8.10 -29.73 -22.43
C PHE A 645 -6.89 -30.48 -23.00
N GLN A 646 -5.75 -29.80 -23.18
CA GLN A 646 -4.55 -30.30 -23.85
C GLN A 646 -4.75 -30.62 -25.34
N LEU A 647 -5.80 -30.11 -25.98
CA LEU A 647 -6.10 -30.35 -27.38
C LEU A 647 -5.23 -29.49 -28.30
N GLU A 648 -4.96 -29.99 -29.52
CA GLU A 648 -4.31 -29.19 -30.57
C GLU A 648 -5.30 -28.23 -31.25
N GLY A 649 -6.59 -28.49 -31.08
CA GLY A 649 -7.66 -27.73 -31.74
C GLY A 649 -7.91 -28.14 -33.20
N THR A 650 -7.32 -29.22 -33.71
CA THR A 650 -7.60 -29.71 -35.08
C THR A 650 -8.10 -31.15 -35.10
N PHE A 651 -8.86 -31.52 -36.13
CA PHE A 651 -9.45 -32.85 -36.30
C PHE A 651 -9.58 -33.25 -37.78
N ASP A 652 -9.81 -34.54 -38.01
CA ASP A 652 -10.13 -35.10 -39.33
C ASP A 652 -11.63 -35.43 -39.42
N PRO A 653 -12.44 -34.68 -40.21
CA PRO A 653 -13.88 -34.91 -40.31
C PRO A 653 -14.26 -36.26 -40.96
N ASP A 654 -13.36 -36.88 -41.73
CA ASP A 654 -13.64 -38.21 -42.33
C ASP A 654 -13.56 -39.33 -41.27
N THR A 655 -12.75 -39.14 -40.23
CA THR A 655 -12.49 -40.17 -39.21
C THR A 655 -13.01 -39.82 -37.82
N GLY A 656 -13.33 -38.56 -37.57
CA GLY A 656 -13.70 -38.04 -36.25
C GLY A 656 -12.55 -38.00 -35.25
N LEU A 657 -11.31 -38.15 -35.71
CA LEU A 657 -10.14 -38.19 -34.85
C LEU A 657 -9.58 -36.78 -34.62
N LEU A 658 -9.35 -36.44 -33.36
CA LEU A 658 -8.59 -35.26 -32.95
C LEU A 658 -7.10 -35.47 -33.22
N THR A 659 -6.43 -34.42 -33.71
CA THR A 659 -4.99 -34.44 -33.93
C THR A 659 -4.25 -34.44 -32.58
N PRO A 660 -3.23 -35.29 -32.40
CA PRO A 660 -2.46 -35.33 -31.15
C PRO A 660 -1.65 -34.04 -30.93
N ASN A 661 -1.91 -33.34 -29.82
CA ASN A 661 -1.15 -32.15 -29.45
C ASN A 661 0.32 -32.48 -29.14
N PRO A 662 1.30 -31.95 -29.91
CA PRO A 662 2.71 -32.21 -29.66
C PRO A 662 3.28 -31.43 -28.47
N SER A 663 2.57 -30.41 -27.98
CA SER A 663 2.98 -29.51 -26.90
C SER A 663 1.79 -29.15 -25.99
N PRO A 664 1.20 -30.14 -25.29
CA PRO A 664 0.05 -29.90 -24.41
C PRO A 664 0.44 -28.98 -23.24
N GLN A 665 -0.42 -28.01 -22.95
CA GLN A 665 -0.25 -27.15 -21.77
C GLN A 665 -0.77 -27.89 -20.51
N PRO A 666 -0.03 -27.88 -19.40
CA PRO A 666 -0.56 -28.41 -18.15
C PRO A 666 -1.70 -27.52 -17.62
N ALA A 667 -2.60 -28.10 -16.83
CA ALA A 667 -3.50 -27.33 -15.98
C ALA A 667 -2.73 -26.99 -14.69
N LEU A 668 -2.57 -25.71 -14.41
CA LEU A 668 -1.77 -25.18 -13.31
C LEU A 668 -2.64 -24.42 -12.32
N PHE A 669 -2.26 -24.51 -11.06
CA PHE A 669 -2.69 -23.65 -9.97
C PHE A 669 -1.47 -22.87 -9.48
N GLY A 670 -1.51 -21.56 -9.59
CA GLY A 670 -0.51 -20.64 -9.05
C GLY A 670 -0.98 -20.07 -7.72
N LEU A 671 -0.15 -20.17 -6.69
CA LEU A 671 -0.35 -19.45 -5.43
C LEU A 671 0.65 -18.30 -5.38
N ILE A 672 0.14 -17.08 -5.34
CA ILE A 672 0.92 -15.84 -5.31
C ILE A 672 0.90 -15.31 -3.88
N THR A 673 2.09 -15.05 -3.32
CA THR A 673 2.25 -14.39 -2.02
C THR A 673 2.73 -12.97 -2.25
N LEU A 674 1.96 -12.00 -1.76
CA LEU A 674 2.27 -10.58 -1.72
C LEU A 674 3.03 -10.27 -0.42
N GLY A 675 3.98 -9.34 -0.49
CA GLY A 675 4.78 -8.94 0.66
C GLY A 675 5.51 -7.62 0.44
N GLY A 676 6.54 -7.40 1.28
CA GLY A 676 7.41 -6.22 1.22
C GLY A 676 6.81 -4.95 1.83
N ASN A 677 5.71 -5.07 2.58
CA ASN A 677 5.10 -3.98 3.34
C ASN A 677 4.42 -4.47 4.64
N GLY A 678 4.89 -5.59 5.16
CA GLY A 678 4.33 -6.22 6.34
C GLY A 678 4.61 -5.43 7.62
N ILE A 679 3.84 -5.73 8.65
CA ILE A 679 4.06 -5.22 10.01
C ILE A 679 4.03 -6.38 10.98
N ASP A 680 4.70 -6.21 12.12
CA ASP A 680 4.36 -7.01 13.28
C ASP A 680 3.17 -6.37 13.98
N ALA A 681 2.03 -7.07 14.00
CA ALA A 681 0.75 -6.51 14.46
C ALA A 681 0.34 -7.00 15.87
N SER A 682 1.15 -7.87 16.49
CA SER A 682 0.77 -8.54 17.74
C SER A 682 1.89 -8.55 18.74
N ASP A 683 1.59 -8.14 19.96
CA ASP A 683 2.43 -8.31 21.15
C ASP A 683 2.22 -9.67 21.87
N GLN A 684 1.41 -10.57 21.28
CA GLN A 684 0.92 -11.79 21.94
C GLN A 684 1.23 -13.09 21.16
N ASP A 685 2.16 -13.06 20.20
CA ASP A 685 2.57 -14.25 19.45
C ASP A 685 3.96 -14.81 19.86
N SER A 686 4.70 -14.06 20.69
CA SER A 686 6.04 -14.42 21.21
C SER A 686 7.10 -14.59 20.12
N SER A 687 6.94 -13.92 18.98
CA SER A 687 7.85 -13.96 17.84
C SER A 687 7.93 -12.59 17.17
N ILE A 688 8.98 -12.38 16.36
CA ILE A 688 8.96 -11.28 15.40
C ILE A 688 8.26 -11.81 14.16
N ASN A 689 7.07 -11.28 13.87
CA ASN A 689 6.14 -11.79 12.86
C ASN A 689 5.75 -10.70 11.86
N ILE A 690 6.75 -10.02 11.32
CA ILE A 690 6.60 -9.04 10.23
C ILE A 690 6.08 -9.76 8.99
N ARG A 691 4.81 -9.52 8.66
CA ARG A 691 4.15 -10.13 7.50
C ARG A 691 3.00 -9.29 7.00
N SER A 692 2.44 -9.71 5.87
CA SER A 692 1.30 -9.05 5.26
C SER A 692 0.01 -9.20 6.07
N TRP A 693 -0.71 -8.09 6.21
CA TRP A 693 -1.99 -8.03 6.92
C TRP A 693 -3.03 -7.25 6.10
N PRO A 694 -4.32 -7.64 6.15
CA PRO A 694 -5.40 -6.95 5.44
C PRO A 694 -5.82 -5.68 6.19
N VAL A 695 -4.88 -4.76 6.39
CA VAL A 695 -5.08 -3.48 7.09
C VAL A 695 -4.46 -2.35 6.27
N LEU A 696 -5.01 -1.16 6.42
CA LEU A 696 -4.68 0.05 5.67
C LEU A 696 -4.13 1.11 6.63
N GLY A 697 -2.80 1.15 6.80
CA GLY A 697 -2.14 2.05 7.73
C GLY A 697 -2.34 3.52 7.37
N MET A 698 -2.71 4.34 8.35
CA MET A 698 -2.85 5.78 8.19
C MET A 698 -1.47 6.41 8.31
N ARG A 699 -1.07 7.27 7.36
CA ARG A 699 0.28 7.83 7.38
C ARG A 699 0.49 8.78 8.54
N GLN A 700 -0.48 9.67 8.76
CA GLN A 700 -0.53 10.57 9.93
C GLN A 700 0.86 11.10 10.30
N PRO A 701 1.44 11.94 9.44
CA PRO A 701 2.80 12.38 9.65
C PRO A 701 2.86 13.39 10.79
N ASP A 702 3.71 13.11 11.76
CA ASP A 702 4.07 14.07 12.81
C ASP A 702 5.03 15.11 12.18
N ALA A 703 6.30 14.76 11.97
CA ALA A 703 7.27 15.69 11.38
C ALA A 703 7.30 15.72 9.84
N ILE A 704 7.68 16.89 9.30
CA ILE A 704 7.91 17.12 7.87
C ILE A 704 9.17 17.96 7.60
N ALA A 705 9.89 17.63 6.52
CA ALA A 705 11.00 18.44 6.01
C ALA A 705 10.93 18.61 4.49
N SER A 706 11.47 19.72 3.97
CA SER A 706 11.62 19.97 2.53
C SER A 706 13.08 19.88 2.10
N PHE A 707 13.32 19.40 0.87
CA PHE A 707 14.67 19.35 0.29
C PHE A 707 14.66 19.50 -1.22
N GLN A 708 15.85 19.73 -1.80
CA GLN A 708 16.04 19.91 -3.24
C GLN A 708 16.80 18.73 -3.83
N ALA A 709 16.28 18.17 -4.93
CA ALA A 709 16.97 17.18 -5.74
C ALA A 709 16.67 17.42 -7.22
N GLY A 710 17.70 17.40 -8.07
CA GLY A 710 17.50 17.62 -9.52
C GLY A 710 16.94 18.99 -9.93
N GLY A 711 16.87 19.98 -9.02
CA GLY A 711 16.27 21.29 -9.26
C GLY A 711 14.77 21.37 -8.92
N GLU A 712 14.20 20.28 -8.37
CA GLU A 712 12.82 20.20 -7.90
C GLU A 712 12.80 20.13 -6.36
N THR A 713 11.70 20.63 -5.77
CA THR A 713 11.43 20.52 -4.33
C THR A 713 10.71 19.22 -4.03
N TYR A 714 11.14 18.52 -2.99
CA TYR A 714 10.49 17.33 -2.44
C TYR A 714 10.20 17.54 -0.97
N LEU A 715 9.23 16.78 -0.45
CA LEU A 715 8.91 16.71 0.97
C LEU A 715 9.25 15.31 1.47
N ILE A 716 9.63 15.19 2.73
CA ILE A 716 9.73 13.93 3.45
C ILE A 716 8.94 14.03 4.75
N THR A 717 8.13 13.02 5.04
CA THR A 717 7.31 12.94 6.26
C THR A 717 7.67 11.73 7.09
N ALA A 718 7.59 11.88 8.41
CA ALA A 718 7.77 10.81 9.39
C ALA A 718 6.38 10.35 9.88
N ASN A 719 6.02 9.10 9.57
CA ASN A 719 4.65 8.61 9.67
C ASN A 719 4.42 7.85 10.99
N GLU A 720 4.51 8.57 12.10
CA GLU A 720 4.35 8.03 13.47
C GLU A 720 2.90 7.67 13.77
N GLY A 721 2.05 8.69 13.71
CA GLY A 721 0.59 8.67 13.77
C GLY A 721 0.01 8.80 15.16
N ASP A 722 -1.00 9.64 15.32
CA ASP A 722 -1.67 9.81 16.61
C ASP A 722 -3.19 9.63 16.55
N ALA A 723 -3.80 9.42 17.71
CA ALA A 723 -5.23 9.15 17.86
C ALA A 723 -5.90 10.23 18.71
N ARG A 724 -7.15 10.57 18.40
CA ARG A 724 -7.95 11.39 19.31
C ARG A 724 -8.59 10.53 20.40
N ASP A 725 -8.00 10.56 21.59
CA ASP A 725 -8.51 9.89 22.79
C ASP A 725 -8.64 10.86 23.99
N TYR A 726 -9.82 11.45 24.11
CA TYR A 726 -10.22 12.37 25.18
C TYR A 726 -11.37 11.79 26.02
N ASP A 727 -11.55 12.30 27.24
CA ASP A 727 -12.66 11.91 28.14
C ASP A 727 -14.05 12.01 27.45
N GLY A 728 -14.23 13.00 26.57
CA GLY A 728 -15.46 13.24 25.80
C GLY A 728 -15.57 12.52 24.46
N PHE A 729 -14.49 12.00 23.90
CA PHE A 729 -14.43 11.37 22.58
C PHE A 729 -13.20 10.47 22.45
N ALA A 730 -13.41 9.22 22.05
CA ALA A 730 -12.34 8.27 21.79
C ALA A 730 -12.59 7.59 20.46
N GLU A 731 -11.56 7.48 19.63
CA GLU A 731 -11.64 6.75 18.36
C GLU A 731 -10.87 5.44 18.33
N GLU A 732 -10.06 5.14 19.33
CA GLU A 732 -9.30 3.90 19.37
C GLU A 732 -10.18 2.69 19.73
N GLU A 733 -10.01 1.59 18.99
CA GLU A 733 -10.57 0.30 19.37
C GLU A 733 -9.62 -0.83 18.97
N ARG A 734 -9.76 -1.99 19.63
CA ARG A 734 -8.99 -3.18 19.28
C ARG A 734 -9.75 -3.99 18.24
N VAL A 735 -9.05 -4.53 17.24
CA VAL A 735 -9.69 -5.32 16.16
C VAL A 735 -10.53 -6.49 16.69
N LYS A 736 -10.15 -7.12 17.82
CA LYS A 736 -10.94 -8.21 18.42
C LYS A 736 -12.32 -7.75 18.92
N ASP A 737 -12.50 -6.46 19.19
CA ASP A 737 -13.71 -5.87 19.74
C ASP A 737 -14.61 -5.27 18.64
N LEU A 738 -14.11 -5.12 17.40
CA LEU A 738 -14.89 -4.71 16.23
C LEU A 738 -15.70 -5.85 15.59
N ASP A 739 -16.89 -5.56 15.08
CA ASP A 739 -17.63 -6.47 14.22
C ASP A 739 -17.14 -6.30 12.76
N LEU A 740 -16.52 -7.34 12.20
CA LEU A 740 -15.95 -7.30 10.85
C LEU A 740 -16.95 -7.87 9.85
N ASP A 741 -17.09 -7.21 8.69
CA ASP A 741 -17.96 -7.71 7.63
C ASP A 741 -17.41 -9.05 7.09
N PRO A 742 -18.23 -10.11 7.01
CA PRO A 742 -17.77 -11.44 6.61
C PRO A 742 -17.48 -11.59 5.10
N VAL A 743 -17.92 -10.66 4.25
CA VAL A 743 -17.55 -10.59 2.83
C VAL A 743 -16.10 -10.12 2.70
N TYR A 744 -15.73 -9.07 3.44
CA TYR A 744 -14.38 -8.49 3.41
C TYR A 744 -13.38 -9.23 4.31
N PHE A 745 -13.86 -9.80 5.42
CA PHE A 745 -13.08 -10.56 6.39
C PHE A 745 -13.67 -11.98 6.62
N PRO A 746 -13.66 -12.87 5.61
CA PRO A 746 -14.24 -14.21 5.71
C PRO A 746 -13.59 -15.12 6.78
N MET A 747 -12.41 -14.71 7.29
CA MET A 747 -11.69 -15.35 8.39
C MET A 747 -11.58 -14.48 9.63
N ALA A 748 -12.56 -13.60 9.87
CA ALA A 748 -12.60 -12.66 11.00
C ALA A 748 -12.20 -13.31 12.33
N ALA A 749 -12.69 -14.52 12.65
CA ALA A 749 -12.34 -15.20 13.89
C ALA A 749 -10.83 -15.50 14.06
N GLN A 750 -10.12 -15.78 12.97
CA GLN A 750 -8.66 -15.97 13.01
C GLN A 750 -7.94 -14.64 13.05
N LEU A 751 -8.36 -13.66 12.24
CA LEU A 751 -7.79 -12.31 12.22
C LEU A 751 -7.89 -11.65 13.60
N LYS A 752 -9.06 -11.76 14.25
CA LYS A 752 -9.35 -11.23 15.59
C LYS A 752 -8.65 -11.98 16.74
N ALA A 753 -7.86 -13.02 16.47
CA ALA A 753 -7.08 -13.67 17.52
C ALA A 753 -5.98 -12.72 18.02
N ASN A 754 -5.70 -12.73 19.33
CA ASN A 754 -4.69 -11.84 19.92
C ASN A 754 -3.31 -12.02 19.30
N ALA A 755 -2.92 -13.25 18.94
CA ALA A 755 -1.66 -13.57 18.26
C ALA A 755 -1.64 -13.14 16.77
N ASN A 756 -2.71 -12.50 16.29
CA ASN A 756 -2.82 -11.91 14.95
C ASN A 756 -3.23 -10.43 15.12
N LEU A 757 -4.27 -9.95 14.43
CA LEU A 757 -4.69 -8.55 14.50
C LEU A 757 -5.47 -8.22 15.77
N GLY A 758 -5.92 -9.19 16.56
CA GLY A 758 -6.89 -8.95 17.64
C GLY A 758 -6.44 -7.90 18.66
N ARG A 759 -5.13 -7.71 18.83
CA ARG A 759 -4.55 -6.69 19.70
C ARG A 759 -4.20 -5.40 18.98
N LEU A 760 -4.13 -5.37 17.65
CA LEU A 760 -3.85 -4.16 16.89
C LEU A 760 -4.90 -3.08 17.20
N THR A 761 -4.44 -1.86 17.48
CA THR A 761 -5.28 -0.67 17.66
C THR A 761 -5.60 -0.05 16.30
N VAL A 762 -6.87 0.28 16.08
CA VAL A 762 -7.39 0.90 14.86
C VAL A 762 -8.38 2.01 15.22
N THR A 763 -8.64 2.93 14.27
CA THR A 763 -9.68 3.94 14.45
C THR A 763 -11.09 3.35 14.22
N THR A 764 -12.08 3.86 14.95
CA THR A 764 -13.52 3.66 14.69
C THR A 764 -14.15 4.80 13.89
N ALA A 765 -13.42 5.87 13.61
CA ALA A 765 -13.90 7.02 12.85
C ALA A 765 -14.07 6.71 11.36
N THR A 766 -13.41 5.67 10.87
CA THR A 766 -13.46 5.18 9.49
C THR A 766 -13.45 3.65 9.48
N GLY A 767 -13.76 3.01 8.35
CA GLY A 767 -13.70 1.57 8.18
C GLY A 767 -15.05 0.85 8.17
N ASP A 768 -16.11 1.48 8.68
CA ASP A 768 -17.52 1.16 8.45
C ASP A 768 -18.04 2.10 7.35
N GLU A 769 -17.84 1.70 6.10
CA GLU A 769 -18.04 2.55 4.93
C GLU A 769 -19.53 2.69 4.58
N ASN A 770 -20.34 1.69 4.93
CA ASN A 770 -21.76 1.65 4.63
C ASN A 770 -22.66 2.09 5.82
N GLY A 771 -22.11 2.19 7.03
CA GLY A 771 -22.76 2.65 8.25
C GLY A 771 -23.69 1.62 8.91
N ASP A 772 -23.51 0.32 8.67
CA ASP A 772 -24.32 -0.76 9.23
C ASP A 772 -23.75 -1.35 10.54
N GLY A 773 -22.56 -0.87 10.96
CA GLY A 773 -21.85 -1.32 12.15
C GLY A 773 -20.91 -2.51 11.91
N LEU A 774 -20.77 -2.98 10.68
CA LEU A 774 -19.75 -3.94 10.26
C LEU A 774 -18.61 -3.20 9.55
N PHE A 775 -17.37 -3.51 9.92
CA PHE A 775 -16.21 -2.88 9.31
C PHE A 775 -15.80 -3.63 8.03
N GLU A 776 -15.74 -2.94 6.90
CA GLU A 776 -15.20 -3.41 5.62
C GLU A 776 -13.69 -3.21 5.50
N SER A 777 -13.14 -2.24 6.23
CA SER A 777 -11.71 -1.94 6.25
C SER A 777 -11.21 -1.64 7.67
N LEU A 778 -9.91 -1.83 7.89
CA LEU A 778 -9.25 -1.65 9.18
C LEU A 778 -8.10 -0.66 9.01
N HIS A 779 -8.17 0.44 9.76
CA HIS A 779 -7.21 1.55 9.66
C HIS A 779 -6.38 1.68 10.95
N PRO A 780 -5.21 1.05 11.05
CA PRO A 780 -4.29 1.27 12.17
C PRO A 780 -3.63 2.64 12.08
N PHE A 781 -3.32 3.20 13.24
CA PHE A 781 -2.59 4.45 13.37
C PHE A 781 -1.13 4.28 12.95
N GLY A 782 -0.60 5.31 12.30
CA GLY A 782 0.79 5.35 11.88
C GLY A 782 1.10 4.52 10.63
N GLY A 783 2.01 5.05 9.83
CA GLY A 783 2.54 4.34 8.66
C GLY A 783 3.70 3.41 9.01
N ARG A 784 4.31 3.58 10.19
CA ARG A 784 5.56 2.93 10.62
C ARG A 784 6.73 3.13 9.64
N SER A 785 6.64 4.18 8.83
CA SER A 785 7.50 4.43 7.68
C SER A 785 7.89 5.91 7.57
N VAL A 786 8.74 6.23 6.61
CA VAL A 786 8.85 7.59 6.07
C VAL A 786 8.45 7.59 4.60
N THR A 787 7.84 8.70 4.16
CA THR A 787 7.43 8.87 2.75
C THR A 787 8.08 10.11 2.14
N ILE A 788 8.57 10.00 0.91
CA ILE A 788 9.02 11.11 0.08
C ILE A 788 7.90 11.47 -0.92
N TRP A 789 7.61 12.76 -1.02
CA TRP A 789 6.54 13.31 -1.83
C TRP A 789 7.05 14.36 -2.82
N THR A 790 6.38 14.47 -3.96
CA THR A 790 6.36 15.73 -4.72
C THR A 790 5.49 16.74 -3.97
N THR A 791 5.69 18.04 -4.24
CA THR A 791 4.95 19.11 -3.55
C THR A 791 3.46 19.19 -3.91
N ASP A 792 3.01 18.42 -4.90
CA ASP A 792 1.59 18.27 -5.25
C ASP A 792 0.91 17.08 -4.55
N GLY A 793 1.63 16.35 -3.69
CA GLY A 793 1.12 15.22 -2.91
C GLY A 793 1.27 13.85 -3.57
N SER A 794 1.99 13.74 -4.68
CA SER A 794 2.28 12.42 -5.27
C SER A 794 3.40 11.71 -4.50
N ILE A 795 3.23 10.42 -4.21
CA ILE A 795 4.25 9.59 -3.58
C ILE A 795 5.40 9.37 -4.58
N VAL A 796 6.62 9.64 -4.13
CA VAL A 796 7.87 9.34 -4.87
C VAL A 796 8.46 8.02 -4.36
N TRP A 797 8.51 7.84 -3.04
CA TRP A 797 9.05 6.66 -2.39
C TRP A 797 8.49 6.51 -0.96
N ASP A 798 8.37 5.28 -0.47
CA ASP A 798 8.00 4.97 0.92
C ASP A 798 8.92 3.88 1.48
N SER A 799 9.32 4.00 2.75
CA SER A 799 10.23 3.03 3.38
C SER A 799 9.59 1.69 3.69
N LYS A 800 8.26 1.59 3.70
CA LYS A 800 7.51 0.36 4.00
C LYS A 800 8.00 -0.27 5.31
N GLU A 801 8.19 -1.59 5.31
CA GLU A 801 8.68 -2.39 6.44
C GLU A 801 10.18 -2.20 6.77
N LEU A 802 10.91 -1.29 6.12
CA LEU A 802 12.36 -1.12 6.31
C LEU A 802 12.74 -0.94 7.78
N PHE A 803 12.00 -0.13 8.53
CA PHE A 803 12.33 0.16 9.93
C PHE A 803 12.06 -1.02 10.85
N GLU A 804 10.91 -1.69 10.70
CA GLU A 804 10.59 -2.95 11.39
C GLU A 804 11.68 -4.01 11.16
N GLN A 805 12.07 -4.22 9.90
CA GLN A 805 13.13 -5.18 9.56
C GLN A 805 14.49 -4.77 10.16
N THR A 806 14.78 -3.46 10.18
CA THR A 806 16.04 -2.93 10.71
C THR A 806 16.13 -3.11 12.22
N THR A 807 15.07 -2.76 12.96
CA THR A 807 15.04 -2.88 14.43
C THR A 807 14.99 -4.34 14.85
N ALA A 808 14.27 -5.20 14.12
CA ALA A 808 14.26 -6.65 14.32
C ALA A 808 15.67 -7.26 14.17
N ALA A 809 16.41 -6.83 13.14
CA ALA A 809 17.77 -7.33 12.90
C ALA A 809 18.77 -6.80 13.95
N ALA A 810 18.66 -5.53 14.33
CA ALA A 810 19.59 -4.88 15.25
C ALA A 810 19.37 -5.30 16.71
N PHE A 811 18.12 -5.37 17.17
CA PHE A 811 17.75 -5.62 18.57
C PHE A 811 16.64 -6.67 18.69
N PRO A 812 16.85 -7.92 18.23
CA PRO A 812 15.79 -8.94 18.21
C PRO A 812 15.25 -9.32 19.59
N ALA A 813 16.03 -9.12 20.67
CA ALA A 813 15.59 -9.40 22.03
C ALA A 813 14.76 -8.26 22.66
N ASN A 814 14.73 -7.11 22.01
CA ASN A 814 14.08 -5.87 22.46
C ASN A 814 13.24 -5.27 21.33
N PHE A 815 12.93 -6.04 20.29
CA PHE A 815 12.20 -5.58 19.12
C PHE A 815 10.88 -4.91 19.54
N ASN A 816 10.56 -3.76 18.95
CA ASN A 816 9.40 -2.92 19.28
C ASN A 816 9.17 -2.77 20.80
N ALA A 817 10.25 -2.54 21.55
CA ALA A 817 10.18 -2.10 22.94
C ALA A 817 9.69 -0.66 23.05
N SER A 818 8.87 -0.34 24.05
CA SER A 818 8.43 1.02 24.37
C SER A 818 9.54 1.87 25.02
N ASN A 819 9.24 3.15 25.28
CA ASN A 819 10.17 4.08 25.91
C ASN A 819 10.45 3.76 27.39
N ASP A 820 9.40 3.37 28.12
CA ASP A 820 9.40 3.08 29.56
C ASP A 820 9.76 1.63 29.91
N ASN A 821 9.95 0.77 28.90
CA ASN A 821 10.19 -0.66 29.09
C ASN A 821 11.15 -1.22 28.04
N ASN A 822 12.01 -2.16 28.43
CA ASN A 822 12.92 -2.86 27.52
C ASN A 822 12.39 -4.23 27.07
N ALA A 823 11.13 -4.56 27.37
CA ALA A 823 10.56 -5.86 27.03
C ALA A 823 10.48 -6.07 25.52
N PHE A 824 10.71 -7.31 25.11
CA PHE A 824 10.43 -7.75 23.76
C PHE A 824 8.96 -7.49 23.41
N ASP A 825 8.74 -6.81 22.29
CA ASP A 825 7.52 -6.83 21.50
C ASP A 825 6.28 -6.28 22.23
N ASN A 826 6.44 -5.21 23.01
CA ASN A 826 5.32 -4.60 23.73
C ASN A 826 4.68 -3.42 23.00
N ARG A 827 5.09 -3.14 21.75
CA ARG A 827 4.55 -2.04 20.93
C ARG A 827 4.07 -2.42 19.53
N SER A 828 4.26 -3.67 19.11
CA SER A 828 3.80 -4.17 17.80
C SER A 828 2.28 -4.15 17.64
N ASP A 829 1.51 -4.20 18.73
CA ASP A 829 0.06 -4.05 18.71
C ASP A 829 -0.43 -2.61 18.48
N ASN A 830 0.47 -1.63 18.32
CA ASN A 830 0.12 -0.22 18.09
C ASN A 830 0.84 0.33 16.85
N LYS A 831 1.85 1.17 17.03
CA LYS A 831 2.53 1.91 15.95
C LYS A 831 3.99 1.44 15.72
N GLY A 832 4.40 0.37 16.41
CA GLY A 832 5.67 -0.32 16.16
C GLY A 832 6.90 0.57 16.44
N PRO A 833 7.77 0.84 15.44
CA PRO A 833 8.95 1.69 15.62
C PRO A 833 8.69 3.18 15.86
N GLU A 834 7.54 3.72 15.41
CA GLU A 834 7.12 5.14 15.56
C GLU A 834 8.14 6.18 15.04
N PRO A 835 8.19 6.43 13.72
CA PRO A 835 9.07 7.43 13.14
C PRO A 835 8.53 8.84 13.35
N GLU A 836 9.14 9.57 14.28
CA GLU A 836 8.67 10.84 14.85
C GLU A 836 9.32 12.05 14.19
N GLY A 837 10.57 12.37 14.57
CA GLY A 837 11.31 13.47 13.99
C GLY A 837 11.94 13.15 12.63
N VAL A 838 11.98 14.13 11.73
CA VAL A 838 12.80 14.09 10.51
C VAL A 838 13.58 15.38 10.27
N ALA A 839 14.88 15.25 10.00
CA ALA A 839 15.73 16.34 9.53
C ALA A 839 16.43 15.96 8.23
N VAL A 840 16.67 16.96 7.37
CA VAL A 840 17.42 16.77 6.11
C VAL A 840 18.70 17.62 6.11
N GLY A 841 19.80 17.04 5.66
CA GLY A 841 21.09 17.71 5.55
C GLY A 841 21.88 17.31 4.32
N THR A 842 22.58 18.28 3.71
CA THR A 842 23.50 18.01 2.60
C THR A 842 24.94 17.96 3.09
N ILE A 843 25.64 16.87 2.76
CA ILE A 843 27.05 16.63 3.08
C ILE A 843 27.78 16.32 1.78
N GLY A 844 28.63 17.26 1.35
CA GLY A 844 29.27 17.18 0.04
C GLY A 844 28.25 17.33 -1.09
N ASP A 845 28.16 16.33 -1.95
CA ASP A 845 27.21 16.25 -3.07
C ASP A 845 25.99 15.34 -2.77
N ARG A 846 25.88 14.84 -1.53
CA ARG A 846 24.82 13.92 -1.10
C ARG A 846 23.87 14.59 -0.11
N THR A 847 22.60 14.25 -0.20
CA THR A 847 21.55 14.69 0.71
C THR A 847 21.09 13.50 1.54
N TYR A 848 20.98 13.69 2.86
CA TYR A 848 20.61 12.65 3.81
C TYR A 848 19.37 13.06 4.61
N ALA A 849 18.50 12.09 4.88
CA ALA A 849 17.46 12.20 5.89
C ALA A 849 17.90 11.49 7.17
N PHE A 850 17.64 12.12 8.31
CA PHE A 850 17.85 11.58 9.65
C PHE A 850 16.48 11.48 10.32
N VAL A 851 16.07 10.26 10.65
CA VAL A 851 14.74 9.95 11.17
C VAL A 851 14.87 9.40 12.59
N GLY A 852 14.20 10.02 13.55
CA GLY A 852 14.09 9.55 14.92
C GLY A 852 13.02 8.47 15.03
N LEU A 853 13.32 7.40 15.76
CA LEU A 853 12.33 6.39 16.13
C LEU A 853 12.00 6.58 17.60
N GLU A 854 10.78 7.01 17.90
CA GLU A 854 10.37 7.44 19.23
C GLU A 854 10.52 6.29 20.24
N ARG A 855 9.90 5.14 19.97
CA ARG A 855 9.72 4.05 20.95
C ARG A 855 10.96 3.19 21.19
N ILE A 856 11.33 2.38 20.20
CA ILE A 856 12.52 1.53 20.32
C ILE A 856 13.78 2.39 20.49
N GLY A 857 13.70 3.65 20.05
CA GLY A 857 14.77 4.63 20.12
C GLY A 857 15.67 4.57 18.89
N GLY A 858 16.54 5.57 18.80
CA GLY A 858 17.61 5.64 17.81
C GLY A 858 17.25 6.41 16.55
N ILE A 859 18.23 6.47 15.64
CA ILE A 859 18.21 7.32 14.46
C ILE A 859 18.51 6.46 13.24
N VAL A 860 17.59 6.46 12.28
CA VAL A 860 17.81 5.89 10.95
C VAL A 860 18.34 6.97 10.02
N THR A 861 19.39 6.66 9.27
CA THR A 861 19.96 7.55 8.25
C THR A 861 19.73 6.98 6.86
N LEU A 862 19.12 7.78 5.98
CA LEU A 862 18.90 7.45 4.57
C LEU A 862 19.65 8.43 3.68
N ASP A 863 20.32 7.95 2.64
CA ASP A 863 20.78 8.78 1.53
C ASP A 863 19.62 8.97 0.56
N ILE A 864 19.13 10.21 0.45
CA ILE A 864 17.99 10.63 -0.36
C ILE A 864 18.43 11.49 -1.55
N THR A 865 19.70 11.38 -1.96
CA THR A 865 20.25 12.11 -3.12
C THR A 865 19.46 11.78 -4.40
N ASP A 866 19.05 10.52 -4.55
CA ASP A 866 18.03 10.11 -5.51
C ASP A 866 16.71 9.86 -4.75
N PRO A 867 15.74 10.80 -4.80
CA PRO A 867 14.50 10.68 -4.03
C PRO A 867 13.62 9.51 -4.48
N ALA A 868 13.80 8.98 -5.69
CA ALA A 868 13.05 7.82 -6.19
C ALA A 868 13.67 6.48 -5.77
N ALA A 869 14.92 6.49 -5.30
CA ALA A 869 15.61 5.31 -4.82
C ALA A 869 16.53 5.61 -3.61
N PRO A 870 15.97 6.02 -2.46
CA PRO A 870 16.73 6.20 -1.23
C PRO A 870 17.51 4.94 -0.83
N VAL A 871 18.68 5.14 -0.22
CA VAL A 871 19.55 4.06 0.24
C VAL A 871 19.70 4.12 1.75
N PHE A 872 19.39 3.02 2.44
CA PHE A 872 19.67 2.88 3.87
C PHE A 872 21.18 2.97 4.14
N VAL A 873 21.57 3.84 5.07
CA VAL A 873 22.97 4.06 5.43
C VAL A 873 23.31 3.34 6.74
N GLN A 874 22.54 3.62 7.80
CA GLN A 874 22.77 3.07 9.13
C GLN A 874 21.54 3.26 10.03
N TYR A 875 21.51 2.51 11.12
CA TYR A 875 20.65 2.73 12.27
C TYR A 875 21.54 2.73 13.52
N ILE A 876 21.49 3.82 14.29
CA ILE A 876 22.21 3.93 15.56
C ILE A 876 21.22 4.06 16.71
N ASN A 877 21.42 3.30 17.78
CA ASN A 877 20.61 3.41 18.98
C ASN A 877 21.55 3.40 20.20
N PRO A 878 21.70 4.53 20.92
CA PRO A 878 22.57 4.62 22.08
C PRO A 878 21.96 4.03 23.35
N ARG A 879 20.75 3.45 23.29
CA ARG A 879 20.04 2.89 24.44
C ARG A 879 20.75 1.66 25.02
N ASP A 880 20.98 1.65 26.33
CA ASP A 880 21.38 0.46 27.09
C ASP A 880 20.14 -0.28 27.60
N PHE A 881 19.68 -1.28 26.84
CA PHE A 881 18.56 -2.14 27.20
C PHE A 881 18.78 -3.00 28.46
N GLY A 882 20.00 -3.02 29.02
CA GLY A 882 20.30 -3.65 30.30
C GLY A 882 20.04 -2.75 31.53
N ALA A 883 19.89 -1.44 31.31
CA ALA A 883 19.57 -0.48 32.35
C ALA A 883 18.06 -0.22 32.43
N ASP A 884 17.61 0.18 33.61
CA ASP A 884 16.22 0.59 33.84
C ASP A 884 15.95 1.92 33.11
N PRO A 885 14.98 1.99 32.18
CA PRO A 885 14.67 3.22 31.42
C PRO A 885 14.48 4.45 32.30
N GLU A 886 13.71 4.31 33.39
CA GLU A 886 13.39 5.39 34.33
C GLU A 886 14.60 5.86 35.17
N SER A 887 15.68 5.07 35.20
CA SER A 887 16.84 5.36 36.08
C SER A 887 17.80 6.43 35.55
N GLY A 888 17.61 6.87 34.30
CA GLY A 888 18.55 7.70 33.55
C GLY A 888 19.81 6.95 33.08
N GLY A 889 19.96 5.67 33.44
CA GLY A 889 21.09 4.84 33.00
C GLY A 889 20.92 4.23 31.61
N ALA A 890 19.71 4.29 31.04
CA ALA A 890 19.40 3.70 29.73
C ALA A 890 19.90 4.51 28.55
N GLY A 891 20.37 5.76 28.73
CA GLY A 891 20.82 6.61 27.64
C GLY A 891 19.71 7.49 27.08
N ASP A 892 19.65 7.63 25.76
CA ASP A 892 18.70 8.52 25.08
C ASP A 892 17.43 7.75 24.69
N LEU A 893 16.25 8.30 25.00
CA LEU A 893 14.91 7.71 24.83
C LEU A 893 13.91 8.75 24.31
N GLY A 894 13.04 8.36 23.38
CA GLY A 894 12.08 9.27 22.73
C GLY A 894 12.71 10.36 21.88
N PRO A 895 13.51 10.05 20.83
CA PRO A 895 13.95 11.06 19.86
C PRO A 895 12.77 11.81 19.24
N GLU A 896 12.80 13.13 19.37
CA GLU A 896 11.68 14.03 19.06
C GLU A 896 12.17 15.13 18.09
N GLY A 897 12.64 16.27 18.59
CA GLY A 897 13.24 17.31 17.78
C GLY A 897 14.64 16.95 17.23
N ILE A 898 14.80 16.99 15.90
CA ILE A 898 16.09 16.74 15.23
C ILE A 898 16.54 17.96 14.42
N VAL A 899 17.78 18.40 14.65
CA VAL A 899 18.40 19.51 13.89
C VAL A 899 19.72 19.09 13.26
N PHE A 900 19.82 19.23 11.94
CA PHE A 900 21.08 19.15 11.21
C PHE A 900 21.79 20.52 11.21
N ILE A 901 23.07 20.53 11.59
CA ILE A 901 23.92 21.72 11.56
C ILE A 901 25.02 21.50 10.51
N PRO A 902 25.05 22.29 9.41
CA PRO A 902 26.08 22.13 8.39
C PRO A 902 27.47 22.51 8.92
N ALA A 903 28.51 21.92 8.33
CA ALA A 903 29.91 22.19 8.69
C ALA A 903 30.30 23.68 8.68
N SER A 904 29.67 24.49 7.82
CA SER A 904 29.91 25.94 7.76
C SER A 904 29.55 26.65 9.06
N ASP A 905 28.48 26.19 9.69
CA ASP A 905 27.79 26.83 10.81
C ASP A 905 28.14 26.15 12.14
N SER A 906 28.68 24.93 12.05
CA SER A 906 29.20 24.17 13.17
C SER A 906 30.45 24.83 13.79
N PRO A 907 30.58 24.81 15.13
CA PRO A 907 31.79 25.22 15.85
C PRO A 907 33.01 24.35 15.56
N SER A 908 32.82 23.03 15.38
CA SER A 908 33.91 22.08 15.12
C SER A 908 34.35 22.04 13.66
N LYS A 909 33.54 22.61 12.74
CA LYS A 909 33.69 22.51 11.28
C LYS A 909 33.44 21.12 10.69
N ASP A 910 32.93 20.22 11.50
CA ASP A 910 32.27 18.99 11.05
C ASP A 910 30.75 19.22 11.01
N PRO A 911 30.00 18.60 10.09
CA PRO A 911 28.55 18.57 10.18
C PRO A 911 28.12 17.90 11.49
N LEU A 912 27.06 18.41 12.12
CA LEU A 912 26.52 17.87 13.37
C LEU A 912 25.04 17.52 13.21
N LEU A 913 24.59 16.55 14.01
CA LEU A 913 23.18 16.27 14.23
C LEU A 913 22.90 16.44 15.73
N VAL A 914 21.90 17.24 16.09
CA VAL A 914 21.45 17.43 17.46
C VAL A 914 20.06 16.83 17.60
N VAL A 915 19.84 16.05 18.65
CA VAL A 915 18.59 15.33 18.88
C VAL A 915 18.12 15.61 20.30
N GLY A 916 16.91 16.17 20.42
CA GLY A 916 16.14 16.19 21.65
C GLY A 916 15.54 14.82 21.89
N ASN A 917 15.70 14.30 23.11
CA ASN A 917 15.16 13.02 23.52
C ASN A 917 14.26 13.30 24.73
N GLU A 918 12.97 13.34 24.46
CA GLU A 918 11.96 13.90 25.34
C GLU A 918 11.82 13.06 26.62
N VAL A 919 11.66 11.74 26.45
CA VAL A 919 11.46 10.80 27.56
C VAL A 919 12.67 10.75 28.48
N SER A 920 13.90 10.71 27.95
CA SER A 920 15.11 10.72 28.78
C SER A 920 15.49 12.12 29.28
N GLY A 921 14.84 13.18 28.80
CA GLY A 921 15.19 14.56 29.06
C GLY A 921 16.63 14.90 28.67
N SER A 922 17.10 14.34 27.55
CA SER A 922 18.50 14.48 27.10
C SER A 922 18.62 15.11 25.72
N THR A 923 19.61 15.99 25.56
CA THR A 923 19.98 16.55 24.26
C THR A 923 21.30 15.93 23.82
N ALA A 924 21.26 15.09 22.79
CA ALA A 924 22.42 14.39 22.24
C ALA A 924 23.01 15.13 21.04
N VAL A 925 24.34 15.14 20.93
CA VAL A 925 25.07 15.78 19.83
C VAL A 925 25.94 14.74 19.14
N TYR A 926 25.68 14.53 17.85
CA TYR A 926 26.42 13.63 16.99
C TYR A 926 27.30 14.41 16.03
N ARG A 927 28.55 13.97 15.87
CA ARG A 927 29.38 14.35 14.74
C ARG A 927 29.03 13.46 13.54
N ILE A 928 28.95 14.06 12.37
CA ILE A 928 28.78 13.32 11.11
C ILE A 928 30.11 13.33 10.38
N GLY A 929 30.78 12.18 10.38
CA GLY A 929 32.08 11.98 9.75
C GLY A 929 32.02 10.95 8.63
N PRO A 930 33.11 10.77 7.87
CA PRO A 930 33.27 9.55 7.08
C PRO A 930 33.14 8.33 8.01
N ALA A 931 32.50 7.26 7.53
CA ALA A 931 32.42 6.04 8.32
C ALA A 931 33.84 5.57 8.70
N PRO A 932 34.08 5.10 9.95
CA PRO A 932 35.36 4.54 10.32
C PRO A 932 35.73 3.44 9.33
N ALA A 933 36.94 3.49 8.78
CA ALA A 933 37.39 2.41 7.89
C ALA A 933 37.34 1.10 8.68
N PHE A 934 36.72 0.05 8.12
CA PHE A 934 36.65 -1.25 8.78
C PHE A 934 38.07 -1.70 9.20
N GLY A 935 38.31 -1.94 10.50
CA GLY A 935 39.63 -2.27 11.02
C GLY A 935 40.51 -1.08 11.46
N ASP A 936 40.04 0.17 11.32
CA ASP A 936 40.67 1.36 11.90
C ASP A 936 40.27 1.44 13.39
N LEU A 937 41.10 0.85 14.23
CA LEU A 937 40.87 0.72 15.66
C LEU A 937 41.25 1.98 16.43
N ASN A 938 42.00 2.90 15.80
CA ASN A 938 42.49 4.11 16.42
C ASN A 938 41.73 5.38 15.97
N GLY A 939 40.92 5.27 14.92
CA GLY A 939 40.02 6.30 14.41
C GLY A 939 40.72 7.41 13.63
N ASP A 940 41.90 7.16 13.06
CA ASP A 940 42.64 8.15 12.26
C ASP A 940 42.33 8.10 10.75
N GLY A 941 41.43 7.20 10.34
CA GLY A 941 41.00 6.97 8.98
C GLY A 941 41.93 6.07 8.17
N VAL A 942 42.93 5.44 8.79
CA VAL A 942 43.89 4.53 8.14
C VAL A 942 43.94 3.22 8.93
N VAL A 943 44.01 2.09 8.23
CA VAL A 943 44.18 0.77 8.83
C VAL A 943 45.62 0.35 8.67
N ASP A 944 46.44 0.55 9.70
CA ASP A 944 47.87 0.31 9.63
C ASP A 944 48.45 -0.45 10.84
N GLY A 945 49.76 -0.29 11.05
CA GLY A 945 50.48 -0.94 12.14
C GLY A 945 50.03 -0.49 13.53
N ALA A 946 49.42 0.69 13.66
CA ALA A 946 48.83 1.18 14.89
C ALA A 946 47.59 0.36 15.25
N ASP A 947 46.70 0.11 14.30
CA ASP A 947 45.48 -0.68 14.49
C ASP A 947 45.81 -2.13 14.76
N LEU A 948 46.76 -2.69 14.01
CA LEU A 948 47.28 -4.02 14.30
C LEU A 948 47.82 -4.10 15.75
N GLY A 949 48.48 -3.05 16.21
CA GLY A 949 48.95 -2.95 17.59
C GLY A 949 47.80 -2.99 18.59
N LEU A 950 46.71 -2.28 18.32
CA LEU A 950 45.51 -2.26 19.15
C LEU A 950 44.78 -3.62 19.15
N LEU A 951 44.61 -4.25 17.99
CA LEU A 951 44.01 -5.58 17.87
C LEU A 951 44.80 -6.61 18.67
N LEU A 952 46.12 -6.65 18.47
CA LEU A 952 47.00 -7.58 19.19
C LEU A 952 47.02 -7.30 20.71
N SER A 953 46.77 -6.06 21.13
CA SER A 953 46.68 -5.71 22.55
C SER A 953 45.39 -6.20 23.21
N ALA A 954 44.32 -6.36 22.43
CA ALA A 954 43.01 -6.82 22.86
C ALA A 954 42.82 -8.34 22.72
N TRP A 955 43.85 -9.07 22.26
CA TRP A 955 43.77 -10.49 21.93
C TRP A 955 43.18 -11.36 23.04
N GLY A 956 42.13 -12.11 22.72
CA GLY A 956 41.39 -13.00 23.60
C GLY A 956 39.95 -12.55 23.86
N PRO A 957 39.27 -13.17 24.84
CA PRO A 957 37.84 -12.98 25.05
C PRO A 957 37.51 -11.57 25.53
N CYS A 958 36.47 -11.00 24.94
CA CYS A 958 36.02 -9.64 25.25
C CYS A 958 35.51 -9.52 26.70
N PRO A 959 35.67 -8.35 27.35
CA PRO A 959 35.15 -8.10 28.70
C PRO A 959 33.62 -8.23 28.77
N ARG A 960 33.10 -8.83 29.84
CA ARG A 960 31.65 -8.87 30.08
C ARG A 960 31.13 -7.46 30.37
N GLY A 961 30.24 -6.95 29.52
CA GLY A 961 29.53 -5.68 29.71
C GLY A 961 30.28 -4.42 29.25
N GLY A 962 31.25 -4.56 28.33
CA GLY A 962 31.92 -3.41 27.70
C GLY A 962 32.12 -3.61 26.19
N ALA A 963 32.32 -2.51 25.45
CA ALA A 963 32.62 -2.54 24.03
C ALA A 963 33.99 -3.18 23.76
N CYS A 964 34.10 -3.92 22.66
CA CYS A 964 35.31 -4.64 22.25
C CYS A 964 35.65 -4.27 20.81
N ALA A 965 36.20 -3.07 20.58
CA ALA A 965 36.40 -2.53 19.23
C ALA A 965 37.29 -3.39 18.33
N ALA A 966 38.13 -4.25 18.90
CA ALA A 966 39.03 -5.15 18.17
C ALA A 966 38.40 -6.48 17.74
N ASP A 967 37.16 -6.77 18.18
CA ASP A 967 36.35 -7.90 17.73
C ASP A 967 35.57 -7.47 16.48
N LEU A 968 36.17 -7.73 15.33
CA LEU A 968 35.73 -7.27 14.02
C LEU A 968 34.71 -8.21 13.37
N ASP A 969 34.59 -9.46 13.83
CA ASP A 969 33.55 -10.39 13.37
C ASP A 969 32.38 -10.60 14.35
N GLY A 970 32.48 -10.03 15.55
CA GLY A 970 31.39 -9.94 16.53
C GLY A 970 31.17 -11.22 17.32
N ASP A 971 32.12 -12.16 17.32
CA ASP A 971 32.00 -13.45 18.01
C ASP A 971 32.36 -13.39 19.52
N ARG A 972 32.81 -12.22 19.99
CA ARG A 972 33.27 -11.89 21.35
C ARG A 972 34.62 -12.49 21.74
N ASP A 973 35.44 -12.88 20.78
CA ASP A 973 36.82 -13.34 20.96
C ASP A 973 37.76 -12.66 19.95
N VAL A 974 38.62 -11.74 20.41
CA VAL A 974 39.61 -11.10 19.52
C VAL A 974 40.71 -12.12 19.17
N ASP A 975 40.65 -12.66 17.96
CA ASP A 975 41.50 -13.75 17.52
C ASP A 975 42.08 -13.57 16.10
N ARG A 976 42.49 -14.68 15.49
CA ARG A 976 43.07 -14.71 14.16
C ARG A 976 42.09 -14.35 13.05
N ALA A 977 40.79 -14.47 13.28
CA ALA A 977 39.74 -14.08 12.35
C ALA A 977 39.72 -12.55 12.25
N ASP A 978 39.71 -11.84 13.37
CA ASP A 978 39.82 -10.37 13.42
C ASP A 978 41.12 -9.88 12.83
N LEU A 979 42.24 -10.55 13.13
CA LEU A 979 43.51 -10.22 12.50
C LEU A 979 43.45 -10.37 10.98
N GLY A 980 42.75 -11.40 10.49
CA GLY A 980 42.54 -11.60 9.06
C GLY A 980 41.73 -10.48 8.43
N LEU A 981 40.70 -10.01 9.13
CA LEU A 981 39.82 -8.91 8.72
C LEU A 981 40.55 -7.57 8.73
N LEU A 982 41.31 -7.26 9.77
CA LEU A 982 42.12 -6.04 9.85
C LEU A 982 43.19 -6.00 8.76
N LEU A 983 43.88 -7.12 8.50
CA LEU A 983 44.87 -7.20 7.42
C LEU A 983 44.23 -7.11 6.03
N ALA A 984 42.99 -7.58 5.86
CA ALA A 984 42.25 -7.44 4.61
C ALA A 984 41.86 -5.98 4.34
N ALA A 985 41.68 -5.20 5.40
CA ALA A 985 41.32 -3.80 5.33
C ALA A 985 42.51 -2.82 5.40
N TRP A 986 43.74 -3.33 5.41
CA TRP A 986 44.97 -2.54 5.52
C TRP A 986 45.09 -1.48 4.41
N THR A 987 45.33 -0.22 4.78
CA THR A 987 45.42 0.92 3.84
C THR A 987 46.80 1.58 3.74
#